data_AF-A0AAV1EEH2-F1
#
_entry.id   AF-A0AAV1EEH2-F1
#
_cell.length_a   1.000
_cell.length_b   1.000
_cell.length_c   1.000
_cell.angle_alpha   90.00
_cell.angle_beta   90.00
_cell.angle_gamma   90.00
#
_symmetry.space_group_name_H-M   'P 1'
#
loop_
_entity.id
_entity.type
_entity.pdbx_description
1 polymer ?
#
loop_
_entity_poly.entity_id
_entity_poly.type
_entity_poly.pdbx_seq_one_letter_code
_entity_poly.pdbx_strand_id
1 'polypeptide(L)'
;MGRRAETIILPLELLRHLKPSEFTDAQEYHVWQKRQLKLLETGLLLHPAIPLEKSNEHAMRLRDIIQACEVKAIDTGKNSETMKSLVNCIVSLTWRSADGCPTDICHWADGYPVNVHIYIALLCSIFDIKDETLVLDEVDELLELMKKTWSTLAINRPIHNLCFTWVLFEQFIVTGQAEPDLLSASLTMLAEVANDAKKVDREPLYVKMLASVLTSMKKWSEKRLLDYHKNFHKATMGLMESIVPLVFSASKILEEDVPGYLTSASENGEIAENSEGNRVDFYVRASMKNAFAKILKDAHIDGADVEINEASEVLIKLADETERIAEKEKTIFSPLLKKWHPISAGVGAVTLHSCYGTLLKQYLSASSTLTEDTVSLLQRAGKLEKVLVQMVVEDSVDCEDGGKAVVREMVPYEVESIILNRLKQWIQDCLKRGKEIIRRAKETETWNPKSKTEPYAHSAVELMRHVKESMDSFLQTPVNITEDLVHDLADGFEHLFRDYITFIASCGSKQSYLPTLPPLTRCSRETKFLKLWKRAACSVGTDDPNNHFSNEGNHPRPSTSRGTQRLYIRLNTLHYLNSQLNSLDKTLALSSKIMPSPRRFGSRNRQLDSSSYFDHTRTTIQVATQHVSEVAAYRLIFLDSNSVFYGSLYIGDVVNSRIRPALRILKQNLTLLCAIVTERAQPLALKEVMKASFEAFLMVLLAGGSSRIFSRADHQMVEEDFDNLKRMFCTCGEGLIVEDAVNIEAETVEGVILLMGQSTEQLVEDFSIVACEASGIGMVGAGQKLPMPPTTGRWNRSDPNTILRVLCYRDDRAANHFLKRTFQLAKRRG
;
A
#
# COMPACT_ATOMS: atom_id res chain seq x y z
N MET A 1 25.11 75.78 -62.27
CA MET A 1 24.18 74.74 -62.75
C MET A 1 23.98 73.74 -61.62
N GLY A 2 22.79 73.72 -61.00
CA GLY A 2 22.50 72.86 -59.85
C GLY A 2 22.37 71.40 -60.25
N ARG A 3 23.05 70.49 -59.55
CA ARG A 3 22.86 69.04 -59.74
C ARG A 3 21.43 68.67 -59.32
N ARG A 4 20.78 67.78 -60.09
CA ARG A 4 19.46 67.23 -59.73
C ARG A 4 19.57 66.50 -58.38
N ALA A 5 18.59 66.68 -57.50
CA ALA A 5 18.54 66.06 -56.18
C ALA A 5 18.70 64.52 -56.23
N GLU A 6 18.31 63.91 -57.34
CA GLU A 6 18.42 62.47 -57.67
C GLU A 6 19.86 61.93 -57.81
N THR A 7 20.89 62.77 -57.70
CA THR A 7 22.31 62.38 -57.87
C THR A 7 23.16 62.55 -56.61
N ILE A 8 22.56 62.97 -55.49
CA ILE A 8 23.29 63.28 -54.25
C ILE A 8 23.36 62.05 -53.35
N ILE A 9 24.59 61.63 -53.03
CA ILE A 9 24.85 60.62 -52.01
C ILE A 9 25.10 61.35 -50.70
N LEU A 10 24.04 61.55 -49.91
CA LEU A 10 24.05 62.43 -48.76
C LEU A 10 25.16 62.09 -47.74
N PRO A 11 25.35 60.83 -47.29
CA PRO A 11 26.41 60.50 -46.34
C PRO A 11 27.81 60.79 -46.88
N LEU A 12 28.03 60.60 -48.18
CA LEU A 12 29.30 60.88 -48.81
C LEU A 12 29.57 62.39 -48.88
N GLU A 13 28.58 63.19 -49.26
CA GLU A 13 28.73 64.64 -49.30
C GLU A 13 28.90 65.24 -47.90
N LEU A 14 28.20 64.69 -46.89
CA LEU A 14 28.42 65.06 -45.48
C LEU A 14 29.86 64.77 -45.04
N LEU A 15 30.40 63.59 -45.35
CA LEU A 15 31.80 63.22 -45.06
C LEU A 15 32.83 64.12 -45.78
N ARG A 16 32.48 64.68 -46.95
CA ARG A 16 33.37 65.57 -47.72
C ARG A 16 33.39 66.99 -47.20
N HIS A 17 32.27 67.46 -46.68
CA HIS A 17 32.06 68.87 -46.40
C HIS A 17 32.22 69.22 -44.93
N LEU A 18 31.84 68.33 -44.01
CA LEU A 18 31.95 68.59 -42.58
C LEU A 18 33.35 68.26 -42.05
N LYS A 19 33.95 69.24 -41.38
CA LYS A 19 35.34 69.17 -40.88
C LYS A 19 35.38 68.76 -39.40
N PRO A 20 36.46 68.13 -38.92
CA PRO A 20 36.62 67.82 -37.49
C PRO A 20 36.44 69.03 -36.56
N SER A 21 36.75 70.24 -37.04
CA SER A 21 36.61 71.50 -36.29
C SER A 21 35.16 71.93 -36.03
N GLU A 22 34.17 71.29 -36.65
CA GLU A 22 32.75 71.61 -36.51
C GLU A 22 32.05 70.76 -35.42
N PHE A 23 32.82 69.91 -34.73
CA PHE A 23 32.35 69.00 -33.67
C PHE A 23 32.96 69.39 -32.33
N THR A 24 32.30 69.01 -31.24
CA THR A 24 32.70 69.39 -29.88
C THR A 24 34.02 68.74 -29.48
N ASP A 25 34.24 67.49 -29.91
CA ASP A 25 35.47 66.75 -29.69
C ASP A 25 35.74 65.69 -30.79
N ALA A 26 36.94 65.11 -30.76
CA ALA A 26 37.37 64.11 -31.75
C ALA A 26 36.60 62.77 -31.65
N GLN A 27 36.03 62.45 -30.50
CA GLN A 27 35.24 61.24 -30.29
C GLN A 27 33.84 61.39 -30.89
N GLU A 28 33.20 62.54 -30.72
CA GLU A 28 31.94 62.90 -31.38
C GLU A 28 32.09 62.85 -32.90
N TYR A 29 33.17 63.44 -33.43
CA TYR A 29 33.49 63.38 -34.86
C TYR A 29 33.66 61.93 -35.35
N HIS A 30 34.36 61.09 -34.59
CA HIS A 30 34.56 59.68 -34.94
C HIS A 30 33.25 58.89 -34.94
N VAL A 31 32.40 59.06 -33.92
CA VAL A 31 31.08 58.43 -33.83
C VAL A 31 30.18 58.88 -34.99
N TRP A 32 30.21 60.17 -35.32
CA TRP A 32 29.47 60.70 -36.47
C TRP A 32 29.96 60.11 -37.80
N GLN A 33 31.27 60.01 -38.03
CA GLN A 33 31.83 59.39 -39.24
C GLN A 33 31.38 57.92 -39.37
N LYS A 34 31.42 57.17 -38.26
CA LYS A 34 30.93 55.80 -38.22
C LYS A 34 29.47 55.72 -38.66
N ARG A 35 28.60 56.62 -38.17
CA ARG A 35 27.18 56.66 -38.57
C ARG A 35 27.01 56.86 -40.07
N GLN A 36 27.77 57.78 -40.69
CA GLN A 36 27.70 58.00 -42.14
C GLN A 36 28.15 56.77 -42.94
N LEU A 37 29.25 56.14 -42.52
CA LEU A 37 29.75 54.92 -43.15
C LEU A 37 28.79 53.73 -42.96
N LYS A 38 28.12 53.63 -41.81
CA LYS A 38 27.09 52.60 -41.57
C LYS A 38 25.87 52.79 -42.47
N LEU A 39 25.43 54.03 -42.73
CA LEU A 39 24.37 54.29 -43.71
C LEU A 39 24.75 53.80 -45.11
N LEU A 40 26.00 54.05 -45.52
CA LEU A 40 26.53 53.57 -46.79
C LEU A 40 26.69 52.05 -46.82
N GLU A 41 27.11 51.43 -45.71
CA GLU A 41 27.18 49.98 -45.56
C GLU A 41 25.80 49.33 -45.76
N THR A 42 24.78 49.86 -45.11
CA THR A 42 23.41 49.35 -45.21
C THR A 42 22.87 49.45 -46.64
N GLY A 43 23.00 50.63 -47.27
CA GLY A 43 22.47 50.87 -48.62
C GLY A 43 23.25 50.18 -49.74
N LEU A 44 24.58 50.12 -49.65
CA LEU A 44 25.43 49.65 -50.75
C LEU A 44 25.84 48.19 -50.62
N LEU A 45 26.07 47.70 -49.40
CA LEU A 45 26.66 46.37 -49.16
C LEU A 45 25.65 45.36 -48.68
N LEU A 46 24.82 45.72 -47.69
CA LEU A 46 23.90 44.79 -47.04
C LEU A 46 22.59 44.64 -47.82
N HIS A 47 22.02 45.76 -48.26
CA HIS A 47 20.71 45.78 -48.90
C HIS A 47 20.67 46.60 -50.19
N PRO A 48 21.59 46.37 -51.14
CA PRO A 48 21.55 47.12 -52.39
C PRO A 48 20.32 46.75 -53.23
N ALA A 49 19.75 47.74 -53.91
CA ALA A 49 18.67 47.52 -54.88
C ALA A 49 19.08 46.55 -56.00
N ILE A 50 20.37 46.58 -56.36
CA ILE A 50 20.98 45.66 -57.33
C ILE A 50 21.86 44.67 -56.58
N PRO A 51 21.64 43.35 -56.67
CA PRO A 51 22.46 42.36 -55.98
C PRO A 51 23.96 42.53 -56.24
N LEU A 52 24.79 42.27 -55.24
CA LEU A 52 26.25 42.29 -55.37
C LEU A 52 26.81 40.88 -55.52
N GLU A 53 27.74 40.69 -56.44
CA GLU A 53 28.58 39.51 -56.46
C GLU A 53 29.58 39.52 -55.29
N LYS A 54 29.82 38.34 -54.71
CA LYS A 54 30.75 38.19 -53.57
C LYS A 54 32.19 38.60 -53.92
N SER A 55 32.56 38.55 -55.19
CA SER A 55 33.88 38.91 -55.76
C SER A 55 34.04 40.41 -56.09
N ASN A 56 33.04 41.25 -55.86
CA ASN A 56 33.11 42.67 -56.24
C ASN A 56 34.23 43.41 -55.47
N GLU A 57 35.25 43.89 -56.20
CA GLU A 57 36.42 44.55 -55.61
C GLU A 57 36.08 45.84 -54.85
N HIS A 58 35.16 46.64 -55.38
CA HIS A 58 34.73 47.89 -54.74
C HIS A 58 33.96 47.63 -53.45
N ALA A 59 33.15 46.56 -53.40
CA ALA A 59 32.44 46.15 -52.20
C ALA A 59 33.40 45.63 -51.11
N MET A 60 34.43 44.85 -51.48
CA MET A 60 35.47 44.40 -50.55
C MET A 60 36.26 45.57 -49.97
N ARG A 61 36.75 46.49 -50.82
CA ARG A 61 37.48 47.68 -50.37
C ARG A 61 36.63 48.59 -49.48
N LEU A 62 35.33 48.74 -49.79
CA LEU A 62 34.42 49.51 -48.94
C LEU A 62 34.30 48.87 -47.53
N ARG A 63 34.20 47.53 -47.44
CA ARG A 63 34.19 46.82 -46.15
C ARG A 63 35.49 47.05 -45.36
N ASP A 64 36.65 46.99 -46.02
CA ASP A 64 37.94 47.25 -45.38
C ASP A 64 38.02 48.67 -44.81
N ILE A 65 37.51 49.67 -45.55
CA ILE A 65 37.47 51.07 -45.09
C ILE A 65 36.54 51.23 -43.90
N ILE A 66 35.35 50.60 -43.93
CA ILE A 66 34.40 50.62 -42.80
C ILE A 66 35.04 49.97 -41.57
N GLN A 67 35.69 48.82 -41.73
CA GLN A 67 36.37 48.11 -40.65
C GLN A 67 37.54 48.91 -40.08
N ALA A 68 38.33 49.58 -40.92
CA ALA A 68 39.39 50.48 -40.47
C ALA A 68 38.81 51.67 -39.68
N CYS A 69 37.65 52.19 -40.08
CA CYS A 69 36.97 53.27 -39.37
C CYS A 69 36.47 52.84 -37.98
N GLU A 70 36.25 51.54 -37.72
CA GLU A 70 35.87 51.09 -36.39
C GLU A 70 36.94 51.39 -35.33
N VAL A 71 38.22 51.37 -35.72
CA VAL A 71 39.36 51.58 -34.82
C VAL A 71 39.76 53.07 -34.75
N LYS A 72 39.67 53.82 -35.86
CA LYS A 72 40.11 55.22 -35.93
C LYS A 72 39.32 56.02 -36.95
N ALA A 73 39.09 57.30 -36.69
CA ALA A 73 38.49 58.24 -37.65
C ALA A 73 39.26 58.26 -38.99
N ILE A 74 38.52 58.29 -40.10
CA ILE A 74 39.10 58.38 -41.45
C ILE A 74 39.55 59.81 -41.74
N ASP A 75 40.66 59.96 -42.43
CA ASP A 75 41.10 61.27 -42.93
C ASP A 75 40.23 61.68 -44.13
N THR A 76 39.45 62.76 -43.97
CA THR A 76 38.56 63.34 -44.98
C THR A 76 39.20 64.49 -45.76
N GLY A 77 40.50 64.76 -45.56
CA GLY A 77 41.23 65.81 -46.26
C GLY A 77 41.26 65.62 -47.78
N LYS A 78 41.37 66.73 -48.54
CA LYS A 78 41.37 66.72 -50.02
C LYS A 78 42.48 65.86 -50.65
N ASN A 79 43.56 65.60 -49.91
CA ASN A 79 44.69 64.78 -50.35
C ASN A 79 44.67 63.34 -49.81
N SER A 80 43.69 62.98 -48.98
CA SER A 80 43.58 61.66 -48.36
C SER A 80 43.36 60.57 -49.42
N GLU A 81 44.24 59.57 -49.44
CA GLU A 81 44.09 58.38 -50.29
C GLU A 81 42.88 57.54 -49.88
N THR A 82 42.62 57.42 -48.57
CA THR A 82 41.45 56.73 -48.03
C THR A 82 40.15 57.38 -48.49
N MET A 83 40.07 58.72 -48.49
CA MET A 83 38.89 59.45 -48.96
C MET A 83 38.68 59.30 -50.47
N LYS A 84 39.76 59.35 -51.27
CA LYS A 84 39.68 59.08 -52.72
C LYS A 84 39.22 57.66 -53.00
N SER A 85 39.75 56.67 -52.27
CA SER A 85 39.35 55.27 -52.37
C SER A 85 37.87 55.07 -51.99
N LEU A 86 37.42 55.71 -50.90
CA LEU A 86 36.03 55.67 -50.45
C LEU A 86 35.07 56.25 -51.50
N VAL A 87 35.38 57.44 -52.04
CA VAL A 87 34.58 58.07 -53.10
C VAL A 87 34.50 57.16 -54.32
N ASN A 88 35.62 56.59 -54.77
CA ASN A 88 35.65 55.69 -55.92
C ASN A 88 34.79 54.43 -55.68
N CYS A 89 34.93 53.79 -54.51
CA CYS A 89 34.14 52.61 -54.19
C CYS A 89 32.64 52.92 -54.17
N ILE A 90 32.24 54.01 -53.50
CA ILE A 90 30.83 54.42 -53.42
C ILE A 90 30.29 54.71 -54.82
N VAL A 91 30.96 55.53 -55.61
CA VAL A 91 30.52 55.89 -56.98
C VAL A 91 30.36 54.64 -57.86
N SER A 92 31.32 53.72 -57.83
CA SER A 92 31.23 52.47 -58.59
C SER A 92 30.08 51.56 -58.14
N LEU A 93 29.71 51.60 -56.85
CA LEU A 93 28.64 50.77 -56.29
C LEU A 93 27.25 51.38 -56.51
N THR A 94 27.15 52.71 -56.63
CA THR A 94 25.87 53.43 -56.73
C THR A 94 25.39 53.60 -58.16
N TRP A 95 26.27 53.82 -59.13
CA TRP A 95 25.90 54.04 -60.54
C TRP A 95 26.11 52.76 -61.37
N ARG A 96 25.50 51.65 -60.96
CA ARG A 96 25.54 50.37 -61.69
C ARG A 96 24.15 49.95 -62.17
N SER A 97 24.04 49.31 -63.33
CA SER A 97 22.82 48.64 -63.80
C SER A 97 22.86 47.13 -63.51
N ALA A 98 21.74 46.44 -63.75
CA ALA A 98 21.59 45.01 -63.46
C ALA A 98 22.55 44.09 -64.25
N ASP A 99 23.12 44.58 -65.35
CA ASP A 99 24.15 43.96 -66.18
C ASP A 99 25.59 44.35 -65.77
N GLY A 100 25.76 45.16 -64.72
CA GLY A 100 27.06 45.62 -64.22
C GLY A 100 27.65 46.81 -64.99
N CYS A 101 26.94 47.39 -65.95
CA CYS A 101 27.36 48.58 -66.68
C CYS A 101 27.10 49.88 -65.87
N PRO A 102 27.81 50.99 -66.18
CA PRO A 102 27.52 52.28 -65.59
C PRO A 102 26.13 52.79 -66.03
N THR A 103 25.33 53.28 -65.08
CA THR A 103 24.01 53.89 -65.33
C THR A 103 24.00 55.35 -64.90
N ASP A 104 23.06 56.14 -65.43
CA ASP A 104 22.83 57.53 -65.01
C ASP A 104 21.98 57.63 -63.72
N ILE A 105 21.44 56.50 -63.24
CA ILE A 105 20.59 56.42 -62.03
C ILE A 105 21.45 56.10 -60.80
N CYS A 106 21.33 56.89 -59.74
CA CYS A 106 22.11 56.71 -58.50
C CYS A 106 21.38 55.79 -57.52
N HIS A 107 21.81 54.53 -57.42
CA HIS A 107 21.20 53.50 -56.57
C HIS A 107 21.86 53.38 -55.19
N TRP A 108 21.98 54.48 -54.43
CA TRP A 108 22.68 54.46 -53.13
C TRP A 108 21.80 54.17 -51.92
N ALA A 109 20.54 54.60 -51.96
CA ALA A 109 19.54 54.40 -50.90
C ALA A 109 18.29 53.68 -51.39
N ASP A 110 18.30 53.17 -52.63
CA ASP A 110 17.14 52.52 -53.28
C ASP A 110 16.84 51.12 -52.69
N GLY A 111 17.69 50.66 -51.78
CA GLY A 111 17.50 49.44 -51.02
C GLY A 111 16.25 49.51 -50.15
N TYR A 112 15.33 48.57 -50.40
CA TYR A 112 14.05 48.52 -49.71
C TYR A 112 14.13 48.57 -48.16
N PRO A 113 15.09 47.89 -47.48
CA PRO A 113 15.25 48.01 -46.03
C PRO A 113 15.60 49.42 -45.54
N VAL A 114 16.43 50.18 -46.28
CA VAL A 114 16.80 51.57 -45.89
C VAL A 114 15.58 52.47 -46.00
N ASN A 115 14.82 52.36 -47.09
CA ASN A 115 13.59 53.14 -47.28
C ASN A 115 12.54 52.85 -46.20
N VAL A 116 12.35 51.59 -45.84
CA VAL A 116 11.45 51.20 -44.73
C VAL A 116 11.93 51.77 -43.40
N HIS A 117 13.23 51.77 -43.10
CA HIS A 117 13.74 52.36 -41.85
C HIS A 117 13.55 53.87 -41.79
N ILE A 118 13.77 54.58 -42.91
CA ILE A 118 13.46 56.02 -43.00
C ILE A 118 11.95 56.24 -42.77
N TYR A 119 11.12 55.39 -43.38
CA TYR A 119 9.67 55.50 -43.23
C TYR A 119 9.19 55.21 -41.80
N ILE A 120 9.76 54.21 -41.12
CA ILE A 120 9.50 53.94 -39.70
C ILE A 120 9.90 55.13 -38.85
N ALA A 121 11.08 55.74 -39.09
CA ALA A 121 11.51 56.93 -38.36
C ALA A 121 10.58 58.13 -38.59
N LEU A 122 9.99 58.28 -39.79
CA LEU A 122 8.92 59.25 -40.04
C LEU A 122 7.68 58.90 -39.23
N LEU A 123 7.21 57.65 -39.27
CA LEU A 123 6.04 57.22 -38.49
C LEU A 123 6.23 57.44 -36.98
N CYS A 124 7.44 57.28 -36.44
CA CYS A 124 7.74 57.59 -35.04
C CYS A 124 7.55 59.08 -34.68
N SER A 125 7.52 59.99 -35.66
CA SER A 125 7.30 61.42 -35.40
C SER A 125 5.86 61.77 -35.03
N ILE A 126 4.94 60.80 -35.00
CA ILE A 126 3.56 60.99 -34.53
C ILE A 126 3.46 61.04 -33.00
N PHE A 127 4.52 60.66 -32.28
CA PHE A 127 4.55 60.67 -30.82
C PHE A 127 5.13 61.98 -30.30
N ASP A 128 4.67 62.41 -29.13
CA ASP A 128 5.19 63.62 -28.49
C ASP A 128 6.65 63.42 -28.05
N ILE A 129 7.50 64.43 -28.29
CA ILE A 129 8.95 64.37 -28.02
C ILE A 129 9.25 64.38 -26.51
N LYS A 130 8.36 64.95 -25.69
CA LYS A 130 8.48 65.02 -24.23
C LYS A 130 7.81 63.84 -23.55
N ASP A 131 6.69 63.38 -24.10
CA ASP A 131 5.96 62.20 -23.63
C ASP A 131 5.71 61.22 -24.77
N GLU A 132 6.65 60.28 -24.90
CA GLU A 132 6.64 59.23 -25.91
C GLU A 132 5.42 58.29 -25.84
N THR A 133 4.57 58.38 -24.80
CA THR A 133 3.33 57.60 -24.71
C THR A 133 2.15 58.23 -25.44
N LEU A 134 2.21 59.54 -25.72
CA LEU A 134 1.11 60.30 -26.31
C LEU A 134 1.25 60.39 -27.83
N VAL A 135 0.14 60.14 -28.53
CA VAL A 135 0.01 60.42 -29.97
C VAL A 135 -0.41 61.87 -30.14
N LEU A 136 0.22 62.58 -31.08
CA LEU A 136 -0.08 63.98 -31.39
C LEU A 136 -1.51 64.14 -31.94
N ASP A 137 -2.18 65.24 -31.56
CA ASP A 137 -3.54 65.56 -32.00
C ASP A 137 -3.64 65.67 -33.53
N GLU A 138 -2.58 66.13 -34.20
CA GLU A 138 -2.49 66.30 -35.66
C GLU A 138 -2.02 65.04 -36.41
N VAL A 139 -2.14 63.84 -35.82
CA VAL A 139 -1.65 62.58 -36.40
C VAL A 139 -2.19 62.33 -37.83
N ASP A 140 -3.46 62.62 -38.10
CA ASP A 140 -4.05 62.43 -39.43
C ASP A 140 -3.38 63.34 -40.49
N GLU A 141 -3.05 64.58 -40.13
CA GLU A 141 -2.37 65.53 -41.01
C GLU A 141 -0.91 65.10 -41.27
N LEU A 142 -0.24 64.58 -40.24
CA LEU A 142 1.11 64.03 -40.34
C LEU A 142 1.14 62.78 -41.23
N LEU A 143 0.18 61.86 -41.08
CA LEU A 143 0.09 60.66 -41.92
C LEU A 143 -0.19 61.01 -43.39
N GLU A 144 -1.06 61.98 -43.67
CA GLU A 144 -1.30 62.48 -45.03
C GLU A 144 -0.08 63.21 -45.61
N LEU A 145 0.74 63.88 -44.79
CA LEU A 145 2.01 64.45 -45.23
C LEU A 145 3.03 63.34 -45.57
N MET A 146 3.16 62.33 -44.70
CA MET A 146 4.06 61.18 -44.92
C MET A 146 3.67 60.37 -46.15
N LYS A 147 2.39 60.28 -46.48
CA LYS A 147 1.88 59.62 -47.70
C LYS A 147 2.45 60.23 -48.98
N LYS A 148 2.81 61.52 -48.98
CA LYS A 148 3.48 62.17 -50.13
C LYS A 148 4.90 61.63 -50.37
N THR A 149 5.49 60.94 -49.40
CA THR A 149 6.81 60.30 -49.52
C THR A 149 6.75 58.89 -50.11
N TRP A 150 5.56 58.31 -50.27
CA TRP A 150 5.37 56.91 -50.68
C TRP A 150 6.01 56.58 -52.02
N SER A 151 5.85 57.43 -53.04
CA SER A 151 6.46 57.22 -54.35
C SER A 151 7.99 57.28 -54.29
N THR A 152 8.55 58.15 -53.47
CA THR A 152 10.00 58.32 -53.29
C THR A 152 10.62 57.15 -52.54
N LEU A 153 9.95 56.66 -51.50
CA LEU A 153 10.45 55.58 -50.64
C LEU A 153 9.99 54.18 -51.10
N ALA A 154 9.25 54.08 -52.21
CA ALA A 154 8.62 52.85 -52.68
C ALA A 154 7.73 52.17 -51.60
N ILE A 155 6.97 52.97 -50.86
CA ILE A 155 6.00 52.51 -49.86
C ILE A 155 4.62 52.45 -50.48
N ASN A 156 3.91 51.35 -50.26
CA ASN A 156 2.51 51.19 -50.64
C ASN A 156 1.63 51.03 -49.39
N ARG A 157 0.30 51.03 -49.55
CA ARG A 157 -0.64 50.90 -48.42
C ARG A 157 -0.38 49.65 -47.55
N PRO A 158 -0.23 48.42 -48.10
CA PRO A 158 0.12 47.25 -47.30
C PRO A 158 1.37 47.41 -46.45
N ILE A 159 2.44 47.98 -47.01
CA ILE A 159 3.70 48.23 -46.31
C ILE A 159 3.50 49.27 -45.21
N HIS A 160 2.79 50.37 -45.50
CA HIS A 160 2.46 51.38 -44.51
C HIS A 160 1.68 50.77 -43.34
N ASN A 161 0.59 50.06 -43.61
CA ASN A 161 -0.25 49.44 -42.59
C ASN A 161 0.58 48.52 -41.68
N LEU A 162 1.45 47.68 -42.25
CA LEU A 162 2.35 46.80 -41.49
C LEU A 162 3.35 47.58 -40.63
N CYS A 163 4.01 48.60 -41.21
CA CYS A 163 4.96 49.45 -40.47
C CYS A 163 4.27 50.20 -39.35
N PHE A 164 3.06 50.71 -39.59
CA PHE A 164 2.29 51.47 -38.60
C PHE A 164 1.80 50.57 -37.46
N THR A 165 1.31 49.36 -37.75
CA THR A 165 1.03 48.33 -36.73
C THR A 165 2.26 48.05 -35.85
N TRP A 166 3.43 47.91 -36.48
CA TRP A 166 4.70 47.67 -35.77
C TRP A 166 5.10 48.86 -34.90
N VAL A 167 5.07 50.08 -35.43
CA VAL A 167 5.45 51.30 -34.69
C VAL A 167 4.59 51.50 -33.44
N LEU A 168 3.26 51.32 -33.55
CA LEU A 168 2.37 51.39 -32.39
C LEU A 168 2.68 50.31 -31.34
N PHE A 169 2.96 49.09 -31.80
CA PHE A 169 3.31 47.96 -30.91
C PHE A 169 4.67 48.15 -30.23
N GLU A 170 5.69 48.55 -30.99
CA GLU A 170 7.04 48.81 -30.51
C GLU A 170 7.02 49.95 -29.50
N GLN A 171 6.29 51.04 -29.80
CA GLN A 171 6.16 52.18 -28.89
C GLN A 171 5.55 51.77 -27.56
N PHE A 172 4.49 50.96 -27.57
CA PHE A 172 3.90 50.39 -26.36
C PHE A 172 4.91 49.58 -25.53
N ILE A 173 5.80 48.82 -26.18
CA ILE A 173 6.82 48.03 -25.49
C ILE A 173 7.93 48.92 -24.92
N VAL A 174 8.48 49.84 -25.72
CA VAL A 174 9.61 50.70 -25.36
C VAL A 174 9.25 51.64 -24.20
N THR A 175 8.00 52.12 -24.17
CA THR A 175 7.46 52.94 -23.07
C THR A 175 7.10 52.14 -21.81
N GLY A 176 7.43 50.85 -21.76
CA GLY A 176 7.23 50.02 -20.58
C GLY A 176 5.78 49.56 -20.35
N GLN A 177 4.96 49.50 -21.40
CA GLN A 177 3.53 49.16 -21.36
C GLN A 177 2.67 50.17 -20.58
N ALA A 178 3.07 51.44 -20.59
CA ALA A 178 2.40 52.50 -19.86
C ALA A 178 0.99 52.79 -20.40
N GLU A 179 0.84 52.83 -21.74
CA GLU A 179 -0.40 53.24 -22.40
C GLU A 179 -1.07 52.07 -23.15
N PRO A 180 -2.10 51.42 -22.58
CA PRO A 180 -2.78 50.26 -23.20
C PRO A 180 -3.46 50.58 -24.53
N ASP A 181 -3.83 51.84 -24.77
CA ASP A 181 -4.53 52.23 -26.00
C ASP A 181 -3.64 52.08 -27.24
N LEU A 182 -2.31 52.20 -27.11
CA LEU A 182 -1.36 51.93 -28.20
C LEU A 182 -1.40 50.46 -28.65
N LEU A 183 -1.55 49.52 -27.69
CA LEU A 183 -1.69 48.10 -27.99
C LEU A 183 -3.03 47.81 -28.69
N SER A 184 -4.11 48.46 -28.22
CA SER A 184 -5.44 48.36 -28.85
C SER A 184 -5.46 48.97 -30.26
N ALA A 185 -4.73 50.07 -30.47
CA ALA A 185 -4.54 50.68 -31.79
C ALA A 185 -3.74 49.77 -32.71
N SER A 186 -2.67 49.14 -32.21
CA SER A 186 -1.91 48.14 -32.97
C SER A 186 -2.77 46.94 -33.36
N LEU A 187 -3.59 46.41 -32.44
CA LEU A 187 -4.56 45.35 -32.72
C LEU A 187 -5.59 45.76 -33.80
N THR A 188 -6.06 47.01 -33.75
CA THR A 188 -6.99 47.55 -34.74
C THR A 188 -6.33 47.64 -36.11
N MET A 189 -5.10 48.17 -36.19
CA MET A 189 -4.32 48.21 -37.42
C MET A 189 -3.96 46.82 -37.95
N LEU A 190 -3.77 45.84 -37.07
CA LEU A 190 -3.52 44.45 -37.47
C LEU A 190 -4.71 43.85 -38.25
N ALA A 191 -5.93 44.32 -38.04
CA ALA A 191 -7.08 43.92 -38.86
C ALA A 191 -6.97 44.42 -40.32
N GLU A 192 -6.45 45.63 -40.53
CA GLU A 192 -6.14 46.14 -41.88
C GLU A 192 -5.01 45.33 -42.52
N VAL A 193 -3.97 44.98 -41.74
CA VAL A 193 -2.88 44.10 -42.19
C VAL A 193 -3.42 42.72 -42.59
N ALA A 194 -4.38 42.16 -41.84
CA ALA A 194 -5.02 40.88 -42.19
C ALA A 194 -5.76 40.95 -43.53
N ASN A 195 -6.41 42.09 -43.84
CA ASN A 195 -7.09 42.30 -45.12
C ASN A 195 -6.07 42.44 -46.27
N ASP A 196 -4.95 43.12 -46.03
CA ASP A 196 -3.88 43.25 -47.02
C ASP A 196 -3.14 41.92 -47.27
N ALA A 197 -2.96 41.10 -46.23
CA ALA A 197 -2.28 39.81 -46.32
C ALA A 197 -3.01 38.81 -47.24
N LYS A 198 -4.34 38.88 -47.35
CA LYS A 198 -5.15 37.97 -48.19
C LYS A 198 -5.07 38.23 -49.69
N LYS A 199 -4.45 39.33 -50.13
CA LYS A 199 -4.35 39.68 -51.55
C LYS A 199 -3.47 38.67 -52.30
N VAL A 200 -3.81 38.37 -53.55
CA VAL A 200 -3.11 37.33 -54.34
C VAL A 200 -1.78 37.84 -54.92
N ASP A 201 -1.72 39.11 -55.30
CA ASP A 201 -0.53 39.74 -55.88
C ASP A 201 0.25 40.49 -54.79
N ARG A 202 1.18 39.77 -54.15
CA ARG A 202 1.97 40.28 -53.02
C ARG A 202 3.44 40.30 -53.36
N GLU A 203 4.07 41.45 -53.13
CA GLU A 203 5.50 41.60 -53.29
C GLU A 203 6.24 40.63 -52.32
N PRO A 204 7.26 39.89 -52.79
CA PRO A 204 8.00 38.93 -51.95
C PRO A 204 8.63 39.58 -50.71
N LEU A 205 8.99 40.87 -50.79
CA LEU A 205 9.53 41.65 -49.69
C LEU A 205 8.48 41.92 -48.60
N TYR A 206 7.27 42.30 -49.01
CA TYR A 206 6.16 42.48 -48.07
C TYR A 206 5.88 41.20 -47.28
N VAL A 207 5.86 40.03 -47.95
CA VAL A 207 5.66 38.74 -47.28
C VAL A 207 6.76 38.44 -46.25
N LYS A 208 8.02 38.77 -46.56
CA LYS A 208 9.14 38.63 -45.60
C LYS A 208 9.01 39.56 -44.41
N MET A 209 8.65 40.83 -44.63
CA MET A 209 8.40 41.78 -43.54
C MET A 209 7.24 41.33 -42.67
N LEU A 210 6.13 40.92 -43.28
CA LEU A 210 4.93 40.42 -42.62
C LEU A 210 5.29 39.27 -41.70
N ALA A 211 6.03 38.27 -42.20
CA ALA A 211 6.52 37.16 -41.39
C ALA A 211 7.36 37.65 -40.20
N SER A 212 8.32 38.55 -40.42
CA SER A 212 9.22 39.05 -39.36
C SER A 212 8.49 39.82 -38.25
N VAL A 213 7.60 40.74 -38.64
CA VAL A 213 6.84 41.58 -37.70
C VAL A 213 5.89 40.72 -36.88
N LEU A 214 5.09 39.88 -37.55
CA LEU A 214 4.09 39.07 -36.87
C LEU A 214 4.73 38.00 -35.99
N THR A 215 5.84 37.38 -36.41
CA THR A 215 6.58 36.43 -35.55
C THR A 215 7.10 37.14 -34.30
N SER A 216 7.56 38.38 -34.41
CA SER A 216 8.04 39.15 -33.25
C SER A 216 6.91 39.49 -32.29
N MET A 217 5.77 39.98 -32.81
CA MET A 217 4.57 40.28 -32.02
C MET A 217 4.00 39.02 -31.35
N LYS A 218 3.93 37.91 -32.09
CA LYS A 218 3.50 36.59 -31.60
C LYS A 218 4.41 36.12 -30.47
N LYS A 219 5.74 36.07 -30.67
CA LYS A 219 6.71 35.62 -29.65
C LYS A 219 6.63 36.44 -28.37
N TRP A 220 6.52 37.76 -28.48
CA TRP A 220 6.37 38.63 -27.32
C TRP A 220 5.08 38.33 -26.55
N SER A 221 3.97 38.16 -27.26
CA SER A 221 2.67 37.86 -26.68
C SER A 221 2.62 36.48 -26.02
N GLU A 222 3.08 35.45 -26.74
CA GLU A 222 3.14 34.05 -26.25
C GLU A 222 3.99 33.94 -25.00
N LYS A 223 5.17 34.58 -24.94
CA LYS A 223 6.04 34.57 -23.75
C LYS A 223 5.30 35.05 -22.49
N ARG A 224 4.38 36.01 -22.64
CA ARG A 224 3.60 36.52 -21.50
C ARG A 224 2.45 35.60 -21.14
N LEU A 225 1.77 35.03 -22.14
CA LEU A 225 0.66 34.09 -21.94
C LEU A 225 1.12 32.73 -21.39
N LEU A 226 2.33 32.27 -21.70
CA LEU A 226 2.88 31.02 -21.15
C LEU A 226 3.12 31.07 -19.62
N ASP A 227 3.18 32.26 -19.03
CA ASP A 227 3.31 32.47 -17.58
C ASP A 227 2.42 33.64 -17.12
N TYR A 228 1.15 33.65 -17.56
CA TYR A 228 0.25 34.76 -17.30
C TYR A 228 -0.02 34.97 -15.80
N HIS A 229 0.06 33.91 -14.99
CA HIS A 229 -0.07 34.00 -13.52
C HIS A 229 0.97 34.92 -12.87
N LYS A 230 2.16 35.03 -13.47
CA LYS A 230 3.25 35.91 -13.07
C LYS A 230 3.15 37.28 -13.74
N ASN A 231 2.80 37.31 -15.02
CA ASN A 231 2.83 38.53 -15.83
C ASN A 231 1.60 39.43 -15.66
N PHE A 232 0.48 38.89 -15.19
CA PHE A 232 -0.77 39.62 -15.05
C PHE A 232 -1.38 39.46 -13.65
N HIS A 233 -2.06 40.50 -13.22
CA HIS A 233 -2.88 40.56 -12.01
C HIS A 233 -4.17 41.34 -12.33
N LYS A 234 -5.07 41.45 -11.35
CA LYS A 234 -6.40 42.03 -11.55
C LYS A 234 -6.38 43.43 -12.20
N ALA A 235 -5.38 44.27 -11.92
CA ALA A 235 -5.28 45.61 -12.50
C ALA A 235 -4.77 45.60 -13.96
N THR A 236 -4.01 44.60 -14.37
CA THR A 236 -3.46 44.48 -15.74
C THR A 236 -4.30 43.54 -16.62
N MET A 237 -5.53 43.21 -16.21
CA MET A 237 -6.40 42.31 -16.97
C MET A 237 -6.80 42.89 -18.33
N GLY A 238 -6.99 44.21 -18.42
CA GLY A 238 -7.26 44.89 -19.69
C GLY A 238 -6.15 44.67 -20.72
N LEU A 239 -4.88 44.63 -20.28
CA LEU A 239 -3.75 44.31 -21.15
C LEU A 239 -3.83 42.88 -21.68
N MET A 240 -4.19 41.91 -20.84
CA MET A 240 -4.36 40.52 -21.28
C MET A 240 -5.51 40.39 -22.27
N GLU A 241 -6.60 41.14 -22.08
CA GLU A 241 -7.75 41.17 -22.99
C GLU A 241 -7.39 41.68 -24.39
N SER A 242 -6.42 42.59 -24.52
CA SER A 242 -5.89 43.03 -25.82
C SER A 242 -4.82 42.09 -26.40
N ILE A 243 -3.98 41.47 -25.56
CA ILE A 243 -2.90 40.56 -26.01
C ILE A 243 -3.44 39.28 -26.62
N VAL A 244 -4.51 38.70 -26.06
CA VAL A 244 -5.06 37.43 -26.57
C VAL A 244 -5.56 37.56 -28.03
N PRO A 245 -6.44 38.51 -28.40
CA PRO A 245 -6.81 38.74 -29.79
C PRO A 245 -5.62 39.07 -30.69
N LEU A 246 -4.62 39.80 -30.18
CA LEU A 246 -3.42 40.15 -30.95
C LEU A 246 -2.61 38.92 -31.36
N VAL A 247 -2.33 38.01 -30.42
CA VAL A 247 -1.58 36.79 -30.72
C VAL A 247 -2.35 35.87 -31.66
N PHE A 248 -3.67 35.78 -31.51
CA PHE A 248 -4.52 34.97 -32.40
C PHE A 248 -4.56 35.56 -33.81
N SER A 249 -4.71 36.87 -33.94
CA SER A 249 -4.71 37.56 -35.24
C SER A 249 -3.35 37.42 -35.94
N ALA A 250 -2.24 37.66 -35.22
CA ALA A 250 -0.90 37.49 -35.76
C ALA A 250 -0.62 36.04 -36.17
N SER A 251 -0.99 35.06 -35.34
CA SER A 251 -0.81 33.63 -35.64
C SER A 251 -1.63 33.19 -36.85
N LYS A 252 -2.88 33.65 -36.95
CA LYS A 252 -3.76 33.33 -38.08
C LYS A 252 -3.18 33.83 -39.40
N ILE A 253 -2.72 35.09 -39.46
CA ILE A 253 -2.11 35.65 -40.67
C ILE A 253 -0.82 34.89 -41.03
N LEU A 254 0.01 34.54 -40.05
CA LEU A 254 1.23 33.75 -40.28
C LEU A 254 0.92 32.36 -40.86
N GLU A 255 -0.13 31.70 -40.36
CA GLU A 255 -0.47 30.32 -40.75
C GLU A 255 -1.24 30.22 -42.07
N GLU A 256 -2.18 31.15 -42.31
CA GLU A 256 -3.04 31.13 -43.51
C GLU A 256 -2.42 31.90 -44.69
N ASP A 257 -1.75 33.03 -44.42
CA ASP A 257 -1.37 33.97 -45.47
C ASP A 257 0.14 33.95 -45.81
N VAL A 258 1.04 33.50 -44.93
CA VAL A 258 2.49 33.47 -45.20
C VAL A 258 2.95 32.12 -45.79
N PRO A 259 3.41 32.07 -47.06
CA PRO A 259 3.82 30.82 -47.70
C PRO A 259 5.00 30.16 -46.99
N GLY A 260 4.89 28.86 -46.69
CA GLY A 260 5.98 28.06 -46.12
C GLY A 260 6.30 28.33 -44.64
N TYR A 261 5.48 29.15 -43.95
CA TYR A 261 5.70 29.47 -42.53
C TYR A 261 5.64 28.24 -41.63
N LEU A 262 4.69 27.32 -41.82
CA LEU A 262 4.59 26.11 -40.99
C LEU A 262 5.84 25.23 -41.09
N THR A 263 6.42 25.11 -42.29
CA THR A 263 7.66 24.36 -42.52
C THR A 263 8.85 25.03 -41.84
N SER A 264 9.02 26.34 -42.02
CA SER A 264 10.14 27.09 -41.42
C SER A 264 10.02 27.23 -39.90
N ALA A 265 8.81 27.37 -39.36
CA ALA A 265 8.56 27.42 -37.93
C ALA A 265 8.79 26.06 -37.26
N SER A 266 8.54 24.95 -37.94
CA SER A 266 8.88 23.60 -37.48
C SER A 266 10.40 23.37 -37.46
N GLU A 267 11.13 23.79 -38.50
CA GLU A 267 12.59 23.69 -38.57
C GLU A 267 13.30 24.57 -37.52
N ASN A 268 12.73 25.73 -37.19
CA ASN A 268 13.27 26.65 -36.20
C ASN A 268 12.84 26.35 -34.75
N GLY A 269 12.07 25.27 -34.52
CA GLY A 269 11.56 24.91 -33.19
C GLY A 269 10.56 25.92 -32.60
N GLU A 270 9.92 26.74 -33.43
CA GLU A 270 8.94 27.76 -33.02
C GLU A 270 7.52 27.19 -32.87
N ILE A 271 7.31 25.93 -33.26
CA ILE A 271 6.10 25.16 -33.04
C ILE A 271 6.40 24.11 -31.96
N ALA A 272 5.72 24.20 -30.81
CA ALA A 272 5.72 23.11 -29.84
C ALA A 272 5.04 21.87 -30.45
N GLU A 273 5.52 20.67 -30.14
CA GLU A 273 5.09 19.36 -30.69
C GLU A 273 3.56 19.05 -30.61
N ASN A 274 2.73 19.94 -30.06
CA ASN A 274 1.28 19.76 -29.86
C ASN A 274 0.41 20.72 -30.69
N SER A 275 0.76 20.97 -31.96
CA SER A 275 0.06 21.93 -32.85
C SER A 275 -1.39 21.55 -33.23
N GLU A 276 -1.88 20.37 -32.83
CA GLU A 276 -3.25 19.92 -33.12
C GLU A 276 -4.28 20.35 -32.06
N GLY A 277 -3.82 20.91 -30.93
CA GLY A 277 -4.67 21.31 -29.79
C GLY A 277 -5.05 22.81 -29.74
N ASN A 278 -6.00 23.17 -28.89
CA ASN A 278 -6.35 24.58 -28.64
C ASN A 278 -5.18 25.30 -27.95
N ARG A 279 -4.68 26.40 -28.54
CA ARG A 279 -3.56 27.18 -27.99
C ARG A 279 -3.81 27.71 -26.57
N VAL A 280 -5.05 28.08 -26.24
CA VAL A 280 -5.39 28.56 -24.90
C VAL A 280 -5.25 27.45 -23.87
N ASP A 281 -5.63 26.21 -24.21
CA ASP A 281 -5.36 25.04 -23.35
C ASP A 281 -3.86 24.95 -23.05
N PHE A 282 -3.00 25.07 -24.08
CA PHE A 282 -1.55 25.05 -23.89
C PHE A 282 -1.05 26.18 -22.97
N TYR A 283 -1.53 27.42 -23.13
CA TYR A 283 -1.14 28.54 -22.26
C TYR A 283 -1.60 28.34 -20.81
N VAL A 284 -2.82 27.85 -20.60
CA VAL A 284 -3.34 27.53 -19.25
C VAL A 284 -2.47 26.46 -18.61
N ARG A 285 -2.24 25.33 -19.29
CA ARG A 285 -1.41 24.24 -18.76
C ARG A 285 0.02 24.69 -18.44
N ALA A 286 0.63 25.48 -19.33
CA ALA A 286 1.98 26.01 -19.14
C ALA A 286 2.03 26.98 -17.94
N SER A 287 1.11 27.94 -17.87
CA SER A 287 1.09 28.91 -16.78
C SER A 287 0.77 28.26 -15.44
N MET A 288 -0.09 27.24 -15.39
CA MET A 288 -0.35 26.47 -14.17
C MET A 288 0.88 25.71 -13.68
N LYS A 289 1.57 25.02 -14.59
CA LYS A 289 2.82 24.32 -14.25
C LYS A 289 3.87 25.30 -13.71
N ASN A 290 4.00 26.47 -14.33
CA ASN A 290 4.92 27.51 -13.88
C ASN A 290 4.53 28.07 -12.49
N ALA A 291 3.24 28.33 -12.27
CA ALA A 291 2.73 28.79 -10.97
C ALA A 291 2.95 27.74 -9.87
N PHE A 292 2.66 26.47 -10.17
CA PHE A 292 2.89 25.35 -9.25
C PHE A 292 4.39 25.14 -8.95
N ALA A 293 5.24 25.18 -9.98
CA ALA A 293 6.68 25.06 -9.81
C ALA A 293 7.28 26.19 -8.98
N LYS A 294 6.69 27.40 -9.05
CA LYS A 294 7.11 28.53 -8.22
C LYS A 294 6.81 28.28 -6.74
N ILE A 295 5.60 27.88 -6.40
CA ILE A 295 5.23 27.60 -5.00
C ILE A 295 6.02 26.42 -4.42
N LEU A 296 6.36 25.45 -5.27
CA LEU A 296 7.21 24.32 -4.88
C LEU A 296 8.64 24.77 -4.50
N LYS A 297 9.22 25.70 -5.27
CA LYS A 297 10.53 26.31 -4.96
C LYS A 297 10.47 27.17 -3.71
N ASP A 298 9.44 27.99 -3.56
CA ASP A 298 9.24 28.85 -2.39
C ASP A 298 9.04 28.01 -1.10
N ALA A 299 8.47 26.80 -1.23
CA ALA A 299 8.31 25.84 -0.15
C ALA A 299 9.61 25.05 0.21
N HIS A 300 10.75 25.35 -0.43
CA HIS A 300 12.07 24.74 -0.17
C HIS A 300 12.10 23.21 -0.29
N ILE A 301 11.30 22.61 -1.19
CA ILE A 301 11.43 21.18 -1.51
C ILE A 301 12.55 20.98 -2.54
N ASP A 302 13.81 21.19 -2.14
CA ASP A 302 14.96 20.73 -2.92
C ASP A 302 15.29 19.29 -2.48
N GLY A 303 15.07 18.36 -3.41
CA GLY A 303 14.84 16.94 -3.13
C GLY A 303 16.06 16.10 -2.75
N ALA A 304 16.72 16.38 -1.62
CA ALA A 304 17.79 15.50 -1.14
C ALA A 304 17.79 15.12 0.35
N ASP A 305 17.18 15.85 1.29
CA ASP A 305 17.20 15.45 2.72
C ASP A 305 16.07 16.14 3.51
N VAL A 306 14.81 15.83 3.19
CA VAL A 306 13.66 16.26 4.03
C VAL A 306 13.13 15.04 4.76
N GLU A 307 13.09 15.09 6.09
CA GLU A 307 12.51 14.02 6.89
C GLU A 307 11.04 13.79 6.49
N ILE A 308 10.55 12.54 6.57
CA ILE A 308 9.19 12.17 6.12
C ILE A 308 8.11 13.06 6.78
N ASN A 309 8.29 13.41 8.06
CA ASN A 309 7.35 14.26 8.78
C ASN A 309 7.36 15.71 8.23
N GLU A 310 8.52 16.28 7.97
CA GLU A 310 8.65 17.60 7.36
C GLU A 310 8.07 17.61 5.94
N ALA A 311 8.30 16.54 5.16
CA ALA A 311 7.75 16.40 3.82
C ALA A 311 6.21 16.37 3.82
N SER A 312 5.59 15.76 4.84
CA SER A 312 4.14 15.72 4.98
C SER A 312 3.52 17.11 5.26
N GLU A 313 4.14 17.90 6.14
CA GLU A 313 3.69 19.26 6.47
C GLU A 313 3.83 20.17 5.26
N VAL A 314 4.94 20.05 4.53
CA VAL A 314 5.15 20.83 3.30
C VAL A 314 4.12 20.47 2.23
N LEU A 315 3.78 19.18 2.04
CA LEU A 315 2.75 18.78 1.09
C LEU A 315 1.33 19.21 1.50
N ILE A 316 1.05 19.34 2.79
CA ILE A 316 -0.21 19.93 3.28
C ILE A 316 -0.26 21.41 2.92
N LYS A 317 0.80 22.18 3.21
CA LYS A 317 0.89 23.61 2.82
C LYS A 317 0.81 23.78 1.30
N LEU A 318 1.44 22.90 0.54
CA LEU A 318 1.39 22.90 -0.91
C LEU A 318 -0.03 22.67 -1.43
N ALA A 319 -0.84 21.84 -0.75
CA ALA A 319 -2.24 21.64 -1.11
C ALA A 319 -3.07 22.92 -0.93
N ASP A 320 -2.86 23.65 0.19
CA ASP A 320 -3.52 24.94 0.45
C ASP A 320 -3.15 25.98 -0.60
N GLU A 321 -1.88 26.07 -0.95
CA GLU A 321 -1.41 27.03 -1.95
C GLU A 321 -1.87 26.64 -3.37
N THR A 322 -1.95 25.34 -3.68
CA THR A 322 -2.53 24.84 -4.94
C THR A 322 -3.99 25.22 -5.07
N GLU A 323 -4.77 25.11 -3.99
CA GLU A 323 -6.16 25.55 -3.94
C GLU A 323 -6.27 27.06 -4.19
N ARG A 324 -5.36 27.86 -3.62
CA ARG A 324 -5.30 29.31 -3.85
C ARG A 324 -5.00 29.67 -5.30
N ILE A 325 -4.11 28.93 -5.98
CA ILE A 325 -3.84 29.10 -7.42
C ILE A 325 -5.10 28.77 -8.23
N ALA A 326 -5.77 27.65 -7.93
CA ALA A 326 -6.99 27.25 -8.60
C ALA A 326 -8.10 28.30 -8.46
N GLU A 327 -8.28 28.87 -7.28
CA GLU A 327 -9.25 29.94 -7.05
C GLU A 327 -8.88 31.22 -7.82
N LYS A 328 -7.58 31.57 -7.88
CA LYS A 328 -7.10 32.71 -8.68
C LYS A 328 -7.41 32.51 -10.17
N GLU A 329 -7.21 31.30 -10.69
CA GLU A 329 -7.55 30.97 -12.08
C GLU A 329 -9.04 31.14 -12.35
N LYS A 330 -9.87 30.54 -11.48
CA LYS A 330 -11.32 30.55 -11.61
C LYS A 330 -11.88 31.98 -11.63
N THR A 331 -11.38 32.83 -10.74
CA THR A 331 -11.97 34.15 -10.49
C THR A 331 -11.38 35.26 -11.37
N ILE A 332 -10.09 35.21 -11.69
CA ILE A 332 -9.40 36.30 -12.41
C ILE A 332 -9.28 36.00 -13.89
N PHE A 333 -8.77 34.82 -14.27
CA PHE A 333 -8.33 34.55 -15.64
C PHE A 333 -9.37 33.81 -16.49
N SER A 334 -10.05 32.83 -15.90
CA SER A 334 -11.05 31.99 -16.60
C SER A 334 -12.17 32.79 -17.26
N PRO A 335 -12.74 33.86 -16.65
CA PRO A 335 -13.80 34.64 -17.31
C PRO A 335 -13.37 35.26 -18.64
N LEU A 336 -12.09 35.62 -18.79
CA LEU A 336 -11.52 36.13 -20.03
C LEU A 336 -11.24 35.00 -21.02
N LEU A 337 -10.60 33.92 -20.55
CA LEU A 337 -10.17 32.80 -21.38
C LEU A 337 -11.33 31.95 -21.91
N LYS A 338 -12.48 31.96 -21.23
CA LYS A 338 -13.70 31.24 -21.65
C LYS A 338 -14.23 31.68 -23.02
N LYS A 339 -13.93 32.91 -23.44
CA LYS A 339 -14.21 33.41 -24.82
C LYS A 339 -13.45 32.62 -25.90
N TRP A 340 -12.35 31.96 -25.54
CA TRP A 340 -11.41 31.28 -26.44
C TRP A 340 -11.32 29.77 -26.19
N HIS A 341 -11.68 29.31 -24.99
CA HIS A 341 -11.71 27.90 -24.61
C HIS A 341 -12.85 27.64 -23.60
N PRO A 342 -13.90 26.87 -23.96
CA PRO A 342 -15.11 26.70 -23.13
C PRO A 342 -14.88 26.18 -21.72
N ILE A 343 -13.80 25.42 -21.50
CA ILE A 343 -13.46 24.77 -20.20
C ILE A 343 -12.06 25.19 -19.68
N SER A 344 -11.72 26.49 -19.79
CA SER A 344 -10.39 26.98 -19.41
C SER A 344 -10.04 26.77 -17.94
N ALA A 345 -11.01 26.98 -17.03
CA ALA A 345 -10.81 26.77 -15.60
C ALA A 345 -10.61 25.28 -15.31
N GLY A 346 -11.38 24.41 -15.97
CA GLY A 346 -11.25 22.97 -15.83
C GLY A 346 -9.88 22.45 -16.26
N VAL A 347 -9.33 22.92 -17.38
CA VAL A 347 -7.95 22.60 -17.82
C VAL A 347 -6.92 22.99 -16.76
N GLY A 348 -7.09 24.16 -16.14
CA GLY A 348 -6.25 24.61 -15.05
C GLY A 348 -6.30 23.68 -13.85
N ALA A 349 -7.51 23.29 -13.43
CA ALA A 349 -7.74 22.38 -12.31
C ALA A 349 -7.14 20.98 -12.55
N VAL A 350 -7.30 20.41 -13.75
CA VAL A 350 -6.68 19.13 -14.14
C VAL A 350 -5.16 19.21 -14.07
N THR A 351 -4.58 20.31 -14.54
CA THR A 351 -3.13 20.48 -14.53
C THR A 351 -2.59 20.52 -13.10
N LEU A 352 -3.23 21.28 -12.21
CA LEU A 352 -2.85 21.37 -10.80
C LEU A 352 -3.04 20.03 -10.08
N HIS A 353 -4.12 19.31 -10.37
CA HIS A 353 -4.38 17.97 -9.85
C HIS A 353 -3.27 16.99 -10.26
N SER A 354 -2.89 16.98 -11.54
CA SER A 354 -1.78 16.13 -12.01
C SER A 354 -0.44 16.49 -11.37
N CYS A 355 -0.15 17.78 -11.17
CA CYS A 355 1.10 18.23 -10.55
C CYS A 355 1.18 17.79 -9.08
N TYR A 356 0.14 18.08 -8.29
CA TYR A 356 0.09 17.67 -6.89
C TYR A 356 0.05 16.15 -6.73
N GLY A 357 -0.76 15.46 -7.53
CA GLY A 357 -0.89 14.01 -7.51
C GLY A 357 0.43 13.28 -7.78
N THR A 358 1.31 13.84 -8.60
CA THR A 358 2.66 13.28 -8.84
C THR A 358 3.51 13.30 -7.58
N LEU A 359 3.53 14.42 -6.86
CA LEU A 359 4.28 14.55 -5.60
C LEU A 359 3.68 13.69 -4.49
N LEU A 360 2.35 13.63 -4.40
CA LEU A 360 1.66 12.76 -3.44
C LEU A 360 2.01 11.29 -3.67
N LYS A 361 2.01 10.83 -4.92
CA LYS A 361 2.43 9.46 -5.27
C LYS A 361 3.88 9.18 -4.90
N GLN A 362 4.78 10.13 -5.14
CA GLN A 362 6.19 10.01 -4.76
C GLN A 362 6.34 9.85 -3.23
N TYR A 363 5.65 10.69 -2.44
CA TYR A 363 5.64 10.58 -0.98
C TYR A 363 5.10 9.22 -0.49
N LEU A 364 3.96 8.76 -1.04
CA LEU A 364 3.34 7.50 -0.65
C LEU A 364 4.13 6.27 -1.07
N SER A 365 5.01 6.39 -2.07
CA SER A 365 5.95 5.34 -2.46
C SER A 365 7.12 5.20 -1.47
N ALA A 366 7.52 6.31 -0.83
CA ALA A 366 8.58 6.33 0.17
C ALA A 366 8.07 5.98 1.58
N SER A 367 6.85 6.42 1.94
CA SER A 367 6.23 6.12 3.23
C SER A 367 5.41 4.82 3.19
N SER A 368 5.89 3.80 3.91
CA SER A 368 5.20 2.50 4.03
C SER A 368 4.23 2.43 5.22
N THR A 369 4.38 3.32 6.22
CA THR A 369 3.61 3.29 7.46
C THR A 369 2.49 4.34 7.48
N LEU A 370 1.37 3.99 8.10
CA LEU A 370 0.23 4.90 8.25
C LEU A 370 0.40 5.73 9.54
N THR A 371 1.12 6.85 9.44
CA THR A 371 1.28 7.83 10.53
C THR A 371 0.13 8.82 10.59
N GLU A 372 -0.01 9.56 11.71
CA GLU A 372 -0.99 10.65 11.85
C GLU A 372 -0.80 11.72 10.78
N ASP A 373 0.46 12.10 10.52
CA ASP A 373 0.79 13.07 9.49
C ASP A 373 0.44 12.58 8.09
N THR A 374 0.67 11.29 7.80
CA THR A 374 0.30 10.68 6.50
C THR A 374 -1.21 10.66 6.32
N VAL A 375 -1.98 10.38 7.37
CA VAL A 375 -3.45 10.40 7.32
C VAL A 375 -3.96 11.83 7.14
N SER A 376 -3.41 12.79 7.86
CA SER A 376 -3.74 14.21 7.71
C SER A 376 -3.47 14.70 6.27
N LEU A 377 -2.30 14.36 5.72
CA LEU A 377 -1.93 14.64 4.34
C LEU A 377 -2.93 14.03 3.34
N LEU A 378 -3.24 12.74 3.49
CA LEU A 378 -4.20 12.05 2.62
C LEU A 378 -5.60 12.68 2.69
N GLN A 379 -6.07 13.05 3.87
CA GLN A 379 -7.35 13.75 4.03
C GLN A 379 -7.33 15.14 3.38
N ARG A 380 -6.22 15.88 3.52
CA ARG A 380 -6.06 17.20 2.88
C ARG A 380 -6.01 17.09 1.35
N ALA A 381 -5.29 16.10 0.82
CA ALA A 381 -5.24 15.77 -0.59
C ALA A 381 -6.63 15.42 -1.14
N GLY A 382 -7.41 14.62 -0.41
CA GLY A 382 -8.79 14.30 -0.78
C GLY A 382 -9.72 15.52 -0.77
N LYS A 383 -9.51 16.49 0.13
CA LYS A 383 -10.23 17.79 0.09
C LYS A 383 -9.84 18.60 -1.14
N LEU A 384 -8.54 18.71 -1.44
CA LEU A 384 -8.04 19.41 -2.62
C LEU A 384 -8.63 18.82 -3.91
N GLU A 385 -8.60 17.49 -4.04
CA GLU A 385 -9.19 16.79 -5.19
C GLU A 385 -10.67 17.14 -5.38
N LYS A 386 -11.46 17.13 -4.30
CA LYS A 386 -12.88 17.51 -4.37
C LYS A 386 -13.08 18.95 -4.87
N VAL A 387 -12.26 19.90 -4.41
CA VAL A 387 -12.33 21.29 -4.87
C VAL A 387 -11.97 21.40 -6.35
N LEU A 388 -10.89 20.74 -6.79
CA LEU A 388 -10.47 20.77 -8.20
C LEU A 388 -11.49 20.08 -9.12
N VAL A 389 -12.03 18.93 -8.72
CA VAL A 389 -13.10 18.24 -9.46
C VAL A 389 -14.36 19.11 -9.54
N GLN A 390 -14.76 19.75 -8.44
CA GLN A 390 -15.88 20.67 -8.42
C GLN A 390 -15.68 21.84 -9.39
N MET A 391 -14.46 22.40 -9.44
CA MET A 391 -14.10 23.46 -10.39
C MET A 391 -14.22 22.99 -11.85
N VAL A 392 -13.79 21.77 -12.18
CA VAL A 392 -13.97 21.19 -13.53
C VAL A 392 -15.45 21.03 -13.87
N VAL A 393 -16.25 20.50 -12.93
CA VAL A 393 -17.69 20.28 -13.13
C VAL A 393 -18.43 21.60 -13.37
N GLU A 394 -18.15 22.64 -12.57
CA GLU A 394 -18.78 23.95 -12.72
C GLU A 394 -18.40 24.64 -14.05
N ASP A 395 -17.18 24.47 -14.52
CA ASP A 395 -16.72 25.07 -15.76
C ASP A 395 -17.22 24.34 -17.02
N SER A 396 -17.55 23.05 -16.89
CA SER A 396 -17.99 22.19 -17.98
C SER A 396 -19.42 22.41 -18.49
N VAL A 397 -20.21 23.26 -17.82
CA VAL A 397 -21.65 23.49 -18.12
C VAL A 397 -21.87 23.94 -19.57
N ASP A 398 -20.96 24.74 -20.11
CA ASP A 398 -21.06 25.32 -21.46
C ASP A 398 -20.27 24.51 -22.52
N CYS A 399 -19.75 23.34 -22.16
CA CYS A 399 -18.92 22.51 -23.05
C CYS A 399 -19.75 21.42 -23.76
N GLU A 400 -19.51 21.19 -25.06
CA GLU A 400 -20.29 20.24 -25.88
C GLU A 400 -20.23 18.79 -25.38
N ASP A 401 -19.09 18.37 -24.81
CA ASP A 401 -18.91 17.03 -24.25
C ASP A 401 -19.28 16.93 -22.76
N GLY A 402 -19.73 18.04 -22.16
CA GLY A 402 -19.99 18.17 -20.73
C GLY A 402 -18.75 17.97 -19.86
N GLY A 403 -17.55 18.31 -20.37
CA GLY A 403 -16.27 18.18 -19.67
C GLY A 403 -15.75 16.74 -19.53
N LYS A 404 -16.35 15.77 -20.23
CA LYS A 404 -16.00 14.34 -20.11
C LYS A 404 -14.56 14.05 -20.48
N ALA A 405 -14.01 14.71 -21.51
CA ALA A 405 -12.62 14.53 -21.92
C ALA A 405 -11.67 15.01 -20.81
N VAL A 406 -11.93 16.19 -20.25
CA VAL A 406 -11.11 16.82 -19.21
C VAL A 406 -11.17 16.04 -17.89
N VAL A 407 -12.36 15.61 -17.46
CA VAL A 407 -12.52 14.80 -16.23
C VAL A 407 -11.80 13.46 -16.34
N ARG A 408 -11.72 12.84 -17.53
CA ARG A 408 -11.01 11.57 -17.74
C ARG A 408 -9.49 11.69 -17.56
N GLU A 409 -8.92 12.87 -17.71
CA GLU A 409 -7.51 13.12 -17.43
C GLU A 409 -7.20 13.10 -15.93
N MET A 410 -8.20 13.32 -15.07
CA MET A 410 -8.03 13.29 -13.61
C MET A 410 -8.07 11.86 -13.07
N VAL A 411 -6.90 11.33 -12.71
CA VAL A 411 -6.80 10.02 -12.05
C VAL A 411 -7.01 10.19 -10.55
N PRO A 412 -8.08 9.64 -9.94
CA PRO A 412 -8.38 9.85 -8.53
C PRO A 412 -7.18 9.57 -7.60
N TYR A 413 -7.05 10.33 -6.52
CA TYR A 413 -6.01 10.10 -5.51
C TYR A 413 -6.27 8.85 -4.67
N GLU A 414 -7.47 8.27 -4.72
CA GLU A 414 -7.85 7.01 -4.08
C GLU A 414 -7.58 6.95 -2.56
N VAL A 415 -7.68 8.09 -1.87
CA VAL A 415 -7.33 8.26 -0.45
C VAL A 415 -7.86 7.13 0.44
N GLU A 416 -9.15 6.85 0.39
CA GLU A 416 -9.79 5.81 1.22
C GLU A 416 -9.24 4.41 0.92
N SER A 417 -8.99 4.11 -0.36
CA SER A 417 -8.45 2.82 -0.80
C SER A 417 -7.00 2.65 -0.37
N ILE A 418 -6.21 3.73 -0.40
CA ILE A 418 -4.82 3.72 0.07
C ILE A 418 -4.77 3.44 1.58
N ILE A 419 -5.59 4.14 2.37
CA ILE A 419 -5.71 3.90 3.82
C ILE A 419 -6.10 2.45 4.09
N LEU A 420 -7.15 1.96 3.43
CA LEU A 420 -7.65 0.59 3.58
C LEU A 420 -6.58 -0.45 3.25
N ASN A 421 -5.87 -0.28 2.13
CA ASN A 421 -4.82 -1.21 1.71
C ASN A 421 -3.63 -1.21 2.68
N ARG A 422 -3.24 -0.05 3.21
CA ARG A 422 -2.19 0.06 4.24
C ARG A 422 -2.60 -0.64 5.54
N LEU A 423 -3.85 -0.48 5.99
CA LEU A 423 -4.38 -1.21 7.16
C LEU A 423 -4.38 -2.72 6.94
N LYS A 424 -4.84 -3.20 5.77
CA LYS A 424 -4.81 -4.63 5.44
C LYS A 424 -3.39 -5.19 5.41
N GLN A 425 -2.44 -4.47 4.83
CA GLN A 425 -1.04 -4.85 4.84
C GLN A 425 -0.49 -4.94 6.26
N TRP A 426 -0.81 -3.96 7.12
CA TRP A 426 -0.44 -3.97 8.52
C TRP A 426 -1.00 -5.20 9.27
N ILE A 427 -2.26 -5.56 9.03
CA ILE A 427 -2.88 -6.78 9.61
C ILE A 427 -2.08 -8.01 9.18
N GLN A 428 -1.76 -8.13 7.89
CA GLN A 428 -0.97 -9.25 7.38
C GLN A 428 0.41 -9.35 8.04
N ASP A 429 1.11 -8.22 8.21
CA ASP A 429 2.43 -8.18 8.86
C ASP A 429 2.35 -8.52 10.35
N CYS A 430 1.30 -8.05 11.04
CA CYS A 430 0.98 -8.45 12.41
C CYS A 430 0.80 -9.96 12.53
N LEU A 431 -0.02 -10.56 11.66
CA LEU A 431 -0.27 -12.00 11.68
C LEU A 431 0.98 -12.81 11.33
N LYS A 432 1.81 -12.32 10.40
CA LYS A 432 3.10 -12.93 10.05
C LYS A 432 4.04 -12.99 11.25
N ARG A 433 4.13 -11.92 12.06
CA ARG A 433 4.89 -11.92 13.32
C ARG A 433 4.34 -12.94 14.32
N GLY A 434 3.00 -13.03 14.44
CA GLY A 434 2.36 -14.03 15.29
C GLY A 434 2.68 -15.48 14.87
N LYS A 435 2.67 -15.77 13.55
CA LYS A 435 3.06 -17.08 13.02
C LYS A 435 4.51 -17.43 13.34
N GLU A 436 5.40 -16.46 13.29
CA GLU A 436 6.81 -16.64 13.64
C GLU A 436 7.03 -16.99 15.12
N ILE A 437 6.28 -16.35 16.02
CA ILE A 437 6.27 -16.70 17.45
C ILE A 437 5.84 -18.16 17.63
N ILE A 438 4.78 -18.59 16.96
CA ILE A 438 4.29 -19.98 17.04
C ILE A 438 5.31 -20.96 16.43
N ARG A 439 5.95 -20.62 15.31
CA ARG A 439 6.98 -21.45 14.68
C ARG A 439 8.15 -21.66 15.63
N ARG A 440 8.65 -20.60 16.24
CA ARG A 440 9.71 -20.67 17.26
C ARG A 440 9.28 -21.52 18.45
N ALA A 441 8.06 -21.32 18.95
CA ALA A 441 7.52 -22.12 20.05
C ALA A 441 7.48 -23.62 19.71
N LYS A 442 7.10 -24.00 18.48
CA LYS A 442 7.11 -25.41 18.04
C LYS A 442 8.50 -26.05 18.07
N GLU A 443 9.55 -25.26 17.91
CA GLU A 443 10.94 -25.73 17.90
C GLU A 443 11.55 -25.76 19.31
N THR A 444 11.21 -24.79 20.17
CA THR A 444 11.92 -24.56 21.44
C THR A 444 11.12 -24.93 22.69
N GLU A 445 9.81 -25.11 22.61
CA GLU A 445 8.97 -25.27 23.79
C GLU A 445 9.20 -26.61 24.50
N THR A 446 9.43 -26.54 25.80
CA THR A 446 9.72 -27.71 26.66
C THR A 446 8.60 -28.01 27.66
N TRP A 447 7.57 -27.16 27.70
CA TRP A 447 6.41 -27.25 28.59
C TRP A 447 6.80 -27.21 30.08
N ASN A 448 7.80 -26.39 30.40
CA ASN A 448 8.13 -26.05 31.77
C ASN A 448 7.31 -24.83 32.22
N PRO A 449 6.93 -24.73 33.51
CA PRO A 449 6.24 -23.54 34.01
C PRO A 449 7.15 -22.31 33.88
N LYS A 450 6.57 -21.16 33.52
CA LYS A 450 7.28 -19.88 33.47
C LYS A 450 7.86 -19.51 34.84
N SER A 451 7.10 -19.70 35.90
CA SER A 451 7.54 -19.51 37.29
C SER A 451 6.69 -20.33 38.26
N LYS A 452 7.01 -20.28 39.56
CA LYS A 452 6.20 -20.96 40.59
C LYS A 452 4.78 -20.38 40.71
N THR A 453 4.61 -19.09 40.43
CA THR A 453 3.31 -18.38 40.51
C THR A 453 2.58 -18.35 39.16
N GLU A 454 3.28 -18.64 38.06
CA GLU A 454 2.74 -18.68 36.71
C GLU A 454 2.96 -20.06 36.10
N PRO A 455 2.11 -21.05 36.42
CA PRO A 455 2.34 -22.45 36.07
C PRO A 455 1.92 -22.78 34.63
N TYR A 456 2.23 -21.91 33.67
CA TYR A 456 1.91 -22.03 32.24
C TYR A 456 3.16 -21.74 31.38
N ALA A 457 3.11 -22.10 30.09
CA ALA A 457 4.24 -21.99 29.17
C ALA A 457 4.61 -20.53 28.84
N HIS A 458 5.91 -20.26 28.65
CA HIS A 458 6.40 -18.93 28.29
C HIS A 458 5.92 -18.48 26.90
N SER A 459 5.89 -19.39 25.92
CA SER A 459 5.46 -19.11 24.55
C SER A 459 4.01 -18.60 24.45
N ALA A 460 3.12 -19.03 25.36
CA ALA A 460 1.76 -18.52 25.42
C ALA A 460 1.71 -17.05 25.84
N VAL A 461 2.60 -16.64 26.75
CA VAL A 461 2.71 -15.24 27.18
C VAL A 461 3.25 -14.37 26.05
N GLU A 462 4.26 -14.85 25.32
CA GLU A 462 4.80 -14.13 24.16
C GLU A 462 3.73 -13.92 23.08
N LEU A 463 2.96 -14.96 22.74
CA LEU A 463 1.86 -14.88 21.78
C LEU A 463 0.77 -13.90 22.26
N MET A 464 0.31 -14.03 23.51
CA MET A 464 -0.73 -13.17 24.07
C MET A 464 -0.30 -11.71 24.14
N ARG A 465 0.96 -11.46 24.50
CA ARG A 465 1.54 -10.12 24.53
C ARG A 465 1.55 -9.50 23.13
N HIS A 466 2.00 -10.24 22.11
CA HIS A 466 1.98 -9.78 20.72
C HIS A 466 0.56 -9.45 20.24
N VAL A 467 -0.42 -10.32 20.52
CA VAL A 467 -1.83 -10.07 20.15
C VAL A 467 -2.35 -8.80 20.83
N LYS A 468 -2.12 -8.65 22.13
CA LYS A 468 -2.58 -7.47 22.88
C LYS A 468 -1.92 -6.18 22.41
N GLU A 469 -0.59 -6.15 22.28
CA GLU A 469 0.16 -5.00 21.76
C GLU A 469 -0.29 -4.62 20.35
N SER A 470 -0.57 -5.63 19.51
CA SER A 470 -1.05 -5.41 18.14
C SER A 470 -2.47 -4.85 18.14
N MET A 471 -3.38 -5.37 18.96
CA MET A 471 -4.73 -4.82 19.08
C MET A 471 -4.72 -3.37 19.59
N ASP A 472 -3.91 -3.08 20.61
CA ASP A 472 -3.78 -1.72 21.14
C ASP A 472 -3.20 -0.77 20.07
N SER A 473 -2.17 -1.20 19.34
CA SER A 473 -1.60 -0.43 18.22
C SER A 473 -2.60 -0.21 17.09
N PHE A 474 -3.39 -1.22 16.73
CA PHE A 474 -4.42 -1.11 15.70
C PHE A 474 -5.48 -0.06 16.09
N LEU A 475 -5.94 -0.08 17.34
CA LEU A 475 -6.92 0.89 17.84
C LEU A 475 -6.31 2.30 18.02
N GLN A 476 -5.00 2.44 18.18
CA GLN A 476 -4.35 3.74 18.23
C GLN A 476 -4.23 4.42 16.87
N THR A 477 -4.44 3.71 15.76
CA THR A 477 -4.36 4.26 14.40
C THR A 477 -5.24 5.53 14.25
N PRO A 478 -4.75 6.59 13.58
CA PRO A 478 -5.43 7.88 13.47
C PRO A 478 -6.62 7.92 12.49
N VAL A 479 -7.19 6.76 12.14
CA VAL A 479 -8.36 6.62 11.25
C VAL A 479 -9.49 5.89 11.95
N ASN A 480 -10.73 6.20 11.55
CA ASN A 480 -11.89 5.42 11.98
C ASN A 480 -11.79 4.02 11.39
N ILE A 481 -11.99 3.00 12.23
CA ILE A 481 -11.83 1.61 11.83
C ILE A 481 -13.22 1.05 11.54
N THR A 482 -13.41 0.54 10.34
CA THR A 482 -14.66 -0.16 10.00
C THR A 482 -14.75 -1.48 10.75
N GLU A 483 -15.95 -1.85 11.21
CA GLU A 483 -16.22 -3.13 11.86
C GLU A 483 -15.71 -4.34 11.05
N ASP A 484 -15.75 -4.30 9.71
CA ASP A 484 -15.26 -5.38 8.84
C ASP A 484 -13.74 -5.64 9.03
N LEU A 485 -12.92 -4.58 9.19
CA LEU A 485 -11.48 -4.72 9.42
C LEU A 485 -11.16 -5.26 10.82
N VAL A 486 -12.02 -4.99 11.80
CA VAL A 486 -11.90 -5.55 13.15
C VAL A 486 -12.14 -7.05 13.10
N HIS A 487 -13.13 -7.49 12.32
CA HIS A 487 -13.39 -8.91 12.08
C HIS A 487 -12.22 -9.57 11.34
N ASP A 488 -11.68 -8.94 10.29
CA ASP A 488 -10.49 -9.46 9.58
C ASP A 488 -9.30 -9.69 10.53
N LEU A 489 -9.07 -8.75 11.46
CA LEU A 489 -8.01 -8.87 12.47
C LEU A 489 -8.33 -9.97 13.50
N ALA A 490 -9.56 -10.02 14.01
CA ALA A 490 -10.01 -11.00 14.98
C ALA A 490 -9.94 -12.43 14.42
N ASP A 491 -10.44 -12.65 13.20
CA ASP A 491 -10.36 -13.92 12.47
C ASP A 491 -8.91 -14.36 12.26
N GLY A 492 -8.03 -13.40 11.94
CA GLY A 492 -6.59 -13.63 11.86
C GLY A 492 -5.99 -14.11 13.18
N PHE A 493 -6.36 -13.50 14.30
CA PHE A 493 -5.94 -13.95 15.63
C PHE A 493 -6.56 -15.29 16.03
N GLU A 494 -7.82 -15.57 15.69
CA GLU A 494 -8.45 -16.87 15.89
C GLU A 494 -7.66 -17.99 15.20
N HIS A 495 -7.18 -17.74 13.98
CA HIS A 495 -6.34 -18.70 13.26
C HIS A 495 -5.00 -18.94 13.98
N LEU A 496 -4.35 -17.89 14.49
CA LEU A 496 -3.14 -18.02 15.30
C LEU A 496 -3.40 -18.82 16.58
N PHE A 497 -4.48 -18.52 17.29
CA PHE A 497 -4.85 -19.27 18.48
C PHE A 497 -5.15 -20.73 18.17
N ARG A 498 -5.91 -21.03 17.12
CA ARG A 498 -6.20 -22.40 16.70
C ARG A 498 -4.93 -23.18 16.38
N ASP A 499 -3.98 -22.58 15.66
CA ASP A 499 -2.69 -23.21 15.34
C ASP A 499 -1.87 -23.50 16.61
N TYR A 500 -1.88 -22.57 17.56
CA TYR A 500 -1.19 -22.73 18.84
C TYR A 500 -1.87 -23.74 19.76
N ILE A 501 -3.21 -23.76 19.83
CA ILE A 501 -3.99 -24.74 20.61
C ILE A 501 -3.78 -26.15 20.05
N THR A 502 -3.74 -26.30 18.73
CA THR A 502 -3.42 -27.57 18.07
C THR A 502 -2.03 -28.06 18.46
N PHE A 503 -1.05 -27.15 18.55
CA PHE A 503 0.28 -27.46 19.07
C PHE A 503 0.24 -27.88 20.55
N ILE A 504 -0.50 -27.20 21.42
CA ILE A 504 -0.67 -27.61 22.82
C ILE A 504 -1.27 -29.04 22.90
N ALA A 505 -2.32 -29.29 22.11
CA ALA A 505 -3.05 -30.55 22.06
C ALA A 505 -2.26 -31.72 21.44
N SER A 506 -1.12 -31.45 20.78
CA SER A 506 -0.26 -32.48 20.19
C SER A 506 0.50 -33.28 21.26
N CYS A 507 -0.22 -34.08 22.05
CA CYS A 507 0.29 -34.85 23.18
C CYS A 507 0.08 -36.37 23.07
N GLY A 508 -0.40 -36.84 21.92
CA GLY A 508 -0.70 -38.25 21.66
C GLY A 508 -2.16 -38.60 21.97
N SER A 509 -2.45 -39.87 22.19
CA SER A 509 -3.79 -40.37 22.50
C SER A 509 -3.74 -41.30 23.71
N LYS A 510 -4.84 -41.39 24.46
CA LYS A 510 -4.95 -42.35 25.57
C LYS A 510 -4.70 -43.80 25.15
N GLN A 511 -5.02 -44.13 23.90
CA GLN A 511 -4.83 -45.47 23.34
C GLN A 511 -3.37 -45.90 23.34
N SER A 512 -2.42 -44.95 23.32
CA SER A 512 -0.99 -45.23 23.37
C SER A 512 -0.51 -45.77 24.73
N TYR A 513 -1.30 -45.62 25.79
CA TYR A 513 -0.96 -46.08 27.14
C TYR A 513 -1.73 -47.34 27.57
N LEU A 514 -2.84 -47.66 26.90
CA LEU A 514 -3.64 -48.83 27.25
C LEU A 514 -2.91 -50.13 26.88
N PRO A 515 -2.84 -51.12 27.79
CA PRO A 515 -2.20 -52.39 27.48
C PRO A 515 -3.05 -53.19 26.49
N THR A 516 -2.38 -53.94 25.60
CA THR A 516 -3.05 -54.84 24.67
C THR A 516 -3.78 -55.95 25.42
N LEU A 517 -5.02 -56.24 25.03
CA LEU A 517 -5.83 -57.25 25.69
C LEU A 517 -5.17 -58.65 25.59
N PRO A 518 -4.97 -59.35 26.72
CA PRO A 518 -4.37 -60.68 26.70
C PRO A 518 -5.30 -61.69 26.00
N PRO A 519 -4.74 -62.77 25.42
CA PRO A 519 -5.53 -63.83 24.81
C PRO A 519 -6.45 -64.48 25.84
N LEU A 520 -7.63 -64.91 25.40
CA LEU A 520 -8.59 -65.61 26.25
C LEU A 520 -8.04 -67.00 26.61
N THR A 521 -7.87 -67.25 27.90
CA THR A 521 -7.38 -68.51 28.45
C THR A 521 -8.28 -68.96 29.58
N ARG A 522 -8.42 -70.27 29.80
CA ARG A 522 -9.07 -70.81 31.00
C ARG A 522 -8.06 -71.07 32.12
N CYS A 523 -8.46 -70.85 33.38
CA CYS A 523 -7.62 -71.08 34.56
C CYS A 523 -7.02 -72.50 34.59
N SER A 524 -5.81 -72.63 35.14
CA SER A 524 -5.22 -73.93 35.41
C SER A 524 -5.32 -74.26 36.90
N ARG A 525 -6.10 -75.30 37.24
CA ARG A 525 -5.97 -75.86 38.59
C ARG A 525 -4.60 -76.54 38.68
N GLU A 526 -3.63 -75.87 39.28
CA GLU A 526 -2.42 -76.54 39.75
C GLU A 526 -2.86 -77.51 40.84
N THR A 527 -2.65 -78.81 40.61
CA THR A 527 -2.78 -79.81 41.67
C THR A 527 -1.85 -79.43 42.81
N LYS A 528 -2.33 -79.44 44.06
CA LYS A 528 -1.55 -79.10 45.28
C LYS A 528 -0.16 -79.75 45.36
N PHE A 529 0.04 -80.85 44.63
CA PHE A 529 1.31 -81.54 44.42
C PHE A 529 2.41 -80.69 43.74
N LEU A 530 2.08 -79.81 42.78
CA LEU A 530 3.06 -78.99 42.06
C LEU A 530 3.58 -77.81 42.91
N LYS A 531 2.72 -77.25 43.78
CA LYS A 531 3.10 -76.18 44.73
C LYS A 531 4.08 -76.68 45.81
N LEU A 532 3.98 -77.94 46.20
CA LEU A 532 4.95 -78.57 47.13
C LEU A 532 6.30 -78.83 46.45
N TRP A 533 6.32 -79.18 45.17
CA TRP A 533 7.56 -79.45 44.44
C TRP A 533 8.32 -78.16 44.06
N LYS A 534 7.62 -77.10 43.63
CA LYS A 534 8.21 -75.77 43.40
C LYS A 534 8.76 -75.11 44.68
N ARG A 535 8.27 -75.50 45.87
CA ARG A 535 8.76 -74.98 47.17
C ARG A 535 9.90 -75.81 47.78
N ALA A 536 10.15 -77.01 47.26
CA ALA A 536 11.22 -77.90 47.68
C ALA A 536 12.45 -77.86 46.73
N ALA A 537 12.31 -77.26 45.55
CA ALA A 537 13.38 -77.10 44.57
C ALA A 537 13.77 -75.62 44.41
N CYS A 538 14.65 -75.12 45.27
CA CYS A 538 15.48 -73.94 44.99
C CYS A 538 16.94 -74.41 45.18
N SER A 539 17.83 -74.31 44.21
CA SER A 539 18.43 -73.04 43.80
C SER A 539 19.40 -73.28 42.64
N VAL A 540 19.18 -72.66 41.48
CA VAL A 540 20.22 -72.16 40.55
C VAL A 540 19.56 -71.06 39.71
N GLY A 541 20.25 -69.94 39.56
CA GLY A 541 19.69 -68.66 39.15
C GLY A 541 19.15 -68.57 37.73
N THR A 542 18.05 -67.83 37.62
CA THR A 542 17.68 -67.02 36.46
C THR A 542 17.17 -65.71 37.05
N ASP A 543 17.90 -64.63 36.81
CA ASP A 543 17.50 -63.28 37.20
C ASP A 543 16.13 -62.96 36.58
N ASP A 544 15.11 -62.89 37.44
CA ASP A 544 13.81 -62.31 37.13
C ASP A 544 13.94 -60.78 37.35
N PRO A 545 13.82 -59.93 36.32
CA PRO A 545 14.13 -58.50 36.44
C PRO A 545 13.15 -57.72 37.35
N ASN A 546 12.12 -58.36 37.91
CA ASN A 546 11.05 -57.71 38.66
C ASN A 546 11.14 -57.80 40.18
N ASN A 547 12.24 -58.33 40.74
CA ASN A 547 12.40 -58.40 42.20
C ASN A 547 13.20 -57.24 42.80
N HIS A 548 12.90 -56.01 42.37
CA HIS A 548 13.24 -54.78 43.11
C HIS A 548 12.06 -54.31 43.95
N PHE A 549 11.54 -55.16 44.85
CA PHE A 549 10.93 -54.65 46.08
C PHE A 549 12.06 -54.29 47.05
N SER A 550 12.85 -53.29 46.66
CA SER A 550 13.71 -52.58 47.61
C SER A 550 12.78 -51.90 48.60
N ASN A 551 13.03 -52.20 49.86
CA ASN A 551 12.48 -51.62 51.07
C ASN A 551 12.65 -50.07 51.04
N GLU A 552 11.80 -49.35 50.31
CA GLU A 552 11.69 -47.89 50.39
C GLU A 552 10.81 -47.53 51.59
N GLY A 553 11.38 -46.76 52.52
CA GLY A 553 10.83 -46.46 53.83
C GLY A 553 9.46 -45.76 53.81
N ASN A 554 8.96 -45.53 55.03
CA ASN A 554 7.64 -45.01 55.43
C ASN A 554 7.09 -43.72 54.77
N HIS A 555 7.62 -43.25 53.63
CA HIS A 555 7.18 -42.06 52.90
C HIS A 555 6.83 -42.40 51.45
N PRO A 556 5.56 -42.66 51.12
CA PRO A 556 5.13 -42.87 49.73
C PRO A 556 5.38 -41.58 48.92
N ARG A 557 6.12 -41.68 47.81
CA ARG A 557 6.34 -40.57 46.86
C ARG A 557 5.35 -40.66 45.69
N PRO A 558 4.96 -39.53 45.08
CA PRO A 558 4.16 -39.57 43.85
C PRO A 558 4.93 -40.27 42.73
N SER A 559 4.24 -41.08 41.94
CA SER A 559 4.79 -41.73 40.74
C SER A 559 4.79 -40.82 39.51
N THR A 560 4.10 -39.66 39.57
CA THR A 560 3.99 -38.69 38.47
C THR A 560 5.34 -38.31 37.87
N SER A 561 5.56 -38.71 36.62
CA SER A 561 6.80 -38.42 35.89
C SER A 561 6.85 -36.97 35.40
N ARG A 562 8.04 -36.50 35.02
CA ARG A 562 8.21 -35.19 34.35
C ARG A 562 7.38 -35.09 33.07
N GLY A 563 7.16 -36.20 32.37
CA GLY A 563 6.32 -36.24 31.17
C GLY A 563 4.87 -35.88 31.48
N THR A 564 4.32 -36.40 32.58
CA THR A 564 2.96 -36.11 33.02
C THR A 564 2.84 -34.69 33.58
N GLN A 565 3.84 -34.22 34.33
CA GLN A 565 3.88 -32.82 34.79
C GLN A 565 3.86 -31.82 33.62
N ARG A 566 4.54 -32.10 32.51
CA ARG A 566 4.47 -31.28 31.29
C ARG A 566 3.07 -31.19 30.68
N LEU A 567 2.27 -32.26 30.79
CA LEU A 567 0.87 -32.24 30.36
C LEU A 567 0.01 -31.34 31.27
N TYR A 568 0.31 -31.28 32.57
CA TYR A 568 -0.33 -30.32 33.48
C TYR A 568 0.00 -28.87 33.13
N ILE A 569 1.24 -28.57 32.72
CA ILE A 569 1.61 -27.23 32.24
C ILE A 569 0.87 -26.88 30.94
N ARG A 570 0.72 -27.84 30.02
CA ARG A 570 -0.11 -27.66 28.80
C ARG A 570 -1.56 -27.34 29.15
N LEU A 571 -2.14 -28.05 30.12
CA LEU A 571 -3.50 -27.80 30.61
C LEU A 571 -3.63 -26.38 31.19
N ASN A 572 -2.71 -25.97 32.06
CA ASN A 572 -2.67 -24.62 32.60
C ASN A 572 -2.50 -23.55 31.52
N THR A 573 -1.75 -23.85 30.46
CA THR A 573 -1.55 -22.96 29.32
C THR A 573 -2.86 -22.72 28.56
N LEU A 574 -3.68 -23.76 28.36
CA LEU A 574 -5.02 -23.62 27.76
C LEU A 574 -5.95 -22.74 28.61
N HIS A 575 -5.94 -22.94 29.93
CA HIS A 575 -6.71 -22.10 30.85
C HIS A 575 -6.21 -20.66 30.89
N TYR A 576 -4.90 -20.44 30.82
CA TYR A 576 -4.32 -19.10 30.70
C TYR A 576 -4.84 -18.41 29.44
N LEU A 577 -4.76 -19.04 28.26
CA LEU A 577 -5.28 -18.48 27.01
C LEU A 577 -6.76 -18.09 27.15
N ASN A 578 -7.60 -19.00 27.65
CA ASN A 578 -9.03 -18.71 27.83
C ASN A 578 -9.29 -17.52 28.75
N SER A 579 -8.47 -17.36 29.81
CA SER A 579 -8.58 -16.21 30.73
C SER A 579 -8.25 -14.88 30.05
N GLN A 580 -7.31 -14.89 29.10
CA GLN A 580 -6.87 -13.68 28.40
C GLN A 580 -7.85 -13.27 27.30
N LEU A 581 -8.54 -14.21 26.65
CA LEU A 581 -9.53 -13.89 25.59
C LEU A 581 -10.61 -12.91 26.09
N ASN A 582 -11.03 -13.02 27.36
CA ASN A 582 -12.00 -12.08 27.95
C ASN A 582 -11.51 -10.63 27.98
N SER A 583 -10.20 -10.42 28.11
CA SER A 583 -9.62 -9.08 28.07
C SER A 583 -9.61 -8.53 26.64
N LEU A 584 -9.34 -9.39 25.64
CA LEU A 584 -9.33 -8.99 24.24
C LEU A 584 -10.74 -8.61 23.74
N ASP A 585 -11.75 -9.42 24.07
CA ASP A 585 -13.15 -9.13 23.75
C ASP A 585 -13.59 -7.78 24.32
N LYS A 586 -13.22 -7.50 25.58
CA LYS A 586 -13.54 -6.21 26.23
C LYS A 586 -12.85 -5.04 25.52
N THR A 587 -11.59 -5.18 25.14
CA THR A 587 -10.85 -4.13 24.42
C THR A 587 -11.52 -3.81 23.08
N LEU A 588 -11.99 -4.82 22.33
CA LEU A 588 -12.69 -4.59 21.07
C LEU A 588 -14.08 -3.99 21.28
N ALA A 589 -14.87 -4.56 22.20
CA ALA A 589 -16.26 -4.15 22.43
C ALA A 589 -16.39 -2.71 22.99
N LEU A 590 -15.41 -2.25 23.76
CA LEU A 590 -15.43 -0.92 24.40
C LEU A 590 -14.78 0.19 23.54
N SER A 591 -14.25 -0.14 22.36
CA SER A 591 -13.51 0.84 21.56
C SER A 591 -14.45 1.77 20.76
N SER A 592 -14.40 3.07 21.07
CA SER A 592 -15.25 4.10 20.45
C SER A 592 -14.88 4.45 19.00
N LYS A 593 -13.76 3.92 18.49
CA LYS A 593 -13.26 4.15 17.12
C LYS A 593 -13.84 3.20 16.07
N ILE A 594 -14.59 2.17 16.48
CA ILE A 594 -15.20 1.19 15.57
C ILE A 594 -16.49 1.77 15.01
N MET A 595 -16.55 1.92 13.69
CA MET A 595 -17.75 2.33 12.98
C MET A 595 -18.57 1.11 12.54
N PRO A 596 -19.88 1.08 12.82
CA PRO A 596 -20.73 -0.05 12.45
C PRO A 596 -20.83 -0.21 10.94
N SER A 597 -20.78 -1.45 10.46
CA SER A 597 -20.83 -1.74 9.02
C SER A 597 -22.22 -1.44 8.44
N PRO A 598 -22.33 -0.66 7.34
CA PRO A 598 -23.62 -0.34 6.71
C PRO A 598 -24.33 -1.59 6.14
N ARG A 599 -23.60 -2.69 5.92
CA ARG A 599 -24.16 -3.96 5.42
C ARG A 599 -25.04 -4.70 6.43
N ARG A 600 -25.02 -4.33 7.71
CA ARG A 600 -25.80 -5.01 8.78
C ARG A 600 -27.12 -4.29 9.14
N PHE A 601 -27.49 -3.21 8.46
CA PHE A 601 -28.77 -2.51 8.72
C PHE A 601 -30.03 -3.29 8.30
N GLY A 602 -29.90 -4.37 7.51
CA GLY A 602 -31.02 -5.20 7.06
C GLY A 602 -31.44 -6.35 8.00
N SER A 603 -30.70 -6.62 9.08
CA SER A 603 -30.97 -7.76 9.97
C SER A 603 -31.02 -7.34 11.44
N ARG A 604 -31.88 -6.37 11.76
CA ARG A 604 -32.08 -5.87 13.13
C ARG A 604 -32.88 -6.80 14.06
N ASN A 605 -33.25 -8.01 13.64
CA ASN A 605 -34.08 -8.92 14.43
C ASN A 605 -33.38 -10.19 14.95
N ARG A 606 -32.06 -10.29 14.87
CA ARG A 606 -31.29 -11.30 15.61
C ARG A 606 -29.99 -10.68 16.12
N GLN A 607 -29.84 -10.67 17.43
CA GLN A 607 -28.64 -10.38 18.24
C GLN A 607 -28.71 -9.09 19.08
N LEU A 608 -29.46 -9.21 20.18
CA LEU A 608 -29.08 -8.59 21.46
C LEU A 608 -28.11 -9.50 22.25
N ASP A 609 -27.60 -10.58 21.66
CA ASP A 609 -26.52 -11.38 22.22
C ASP A 609 -25.20 -10.91 21.59
N SER A 610 -24.39 -10.22 22.41
CA SER A 610 -22.98 -9.91 22.14
C SER A 610 -22.22 -11.18 21.79
N SER A 611 -22.13 -11.56 20.51
CA SER A 611 -21.24 -12.65 20.08
C SER A 611 -19.80 -12.22 20.33
N SER A 612 -19.06 -12.99 21.12
CA SER A 612 -17.64 -12.73 21.39
C SER A 612 -16.85 -13.00 20.10
N TYR A 613 -15.84 -12.17 19.83
CA TYR A 613 -15.00 -12.31 18.63
C TYR A 613 -14.19 -13.63 18.64
N PHE A 614 -14.08 -14.28 19.79
CA PHE A 614 -13.23 -15.45 20.01
C PHE A 614 -14.03 -16.69 20.44
N ASP A 615 -15.35 -16.74 20.16
CA ASP A 615 -16.21 -17.86 20.57
C ASP A 615 -15.73 -19.21 20.01
N HIS A 616 -15.28 -19.25 18.76
CA HIS A 616 -14.74 -20.48 18.15
C HIS A 616 -13.43 -20.92 18.83
N THR A 617 -12.57 -19.95 19.15
CA THR A 617 -11.35 -20.19 19.92
C THR A 617 -11.68 -20.79 21.30
N ARG A 618 -12.71 -20.31 22.00
CA ARG A 618 -13.13 -20.84 23.31
C ARG A 618 -13.58 -22.28 23.24
N THR A 619 -14.40 -22.64 22.25
CA THR A 619 -14.82 -24.03 22.03
C THR A 619 -13.60 -24.92 21.73
N THR A 620 -12.67 -24.44 20.91
CA THR A 620 -11.43 -25.19 20.58
C THR A 620 -10.58 -25.41 21.83
N ILE A 621 -10.46 -24.41 22.71
CA ILE A 621 -9.77 -24.57 23.99
C ILE A 621 -10.45 -25.63 24.86
N GLN A 622 -11.78 -25.63 24.96
CA GLN A 622 -12.50 -26.62 25.76
C GLN A 622 -12.24 -28.06 25.29
N VAL A 623 -12.30 -28.29 23.97
CA VAL A 623 -12.00 -29.60 23.37
C VAL A 623 -10.55 -30.01 23.64
N ALA A 624 -9.59 -29.10 23.44
CA ALA A 624 -8.18 -29.36 23.72
C ALA A 624 -7.92 -29.64 25.22
N THR A 625 -8.62 -28.93 26.11
CA THR A 625 -8.52 -29.09 27.57
C THR A 625 -8.98 -30.49 27.98
N GLN A 626 -10.10 -30.97 27.43
CA GLN A 626 -10.58 -32.33 27.65
C GLN A 626 -9.57 -33.36 27.15
N HIS A 627 -9.09 -33.20 25.91
CA HIS A 627 -8.13 -34.13 25.32
C HIS A 627 -6.81 -34.23 26.11
N VAL A 628 -6.21 -33.09 26.45
CA VAL A 628 -4.94 -33.06 27.22
C VAL A 628 -5.14 -33.66 28.62
N SER A 629 -6.28 -33.40 29.27
CA SER A 629 -6.61 -33.97 30.57
C SER A 629 -6.74 -35.49 30.51
N GLU A 630 -7.42 -36.02 29.49
CA GLU A 630 -7.56 -37.46 29.25
C GLU A 630 -6.18 -38.11 29.03
N VAL A 631 -5.36 -37.57 28.12
CA VAL A 631 -4.01 -38.09 27.86
C VAL A 631 -3.13 -38.08 29.12
N ALA A 632 -3.21 -37.00 29.91
CA ALA A 632 -2.47 -36.89 31.17
C ALA A 632 -2.90 -37.95 32.19
N ALA A 633 -4.22 -38.17 32.33
CA ALA A 633 -4.77 -39.16 33.24
C ALA A 633 -4.37 -40.60 32.87
N TYR A 634 -4.50 -40.99 31.61
CA TYR A 634 -4.16 -42.34 31.17
C TYR A 634 -2.64 -42.59 31.24
N ARG A 635 -1.82 -41.57 30.94
CA ARG A 635 -0.38 -41.65 31.18
C ARG A 635 -0.06 -41.84 32.66
N LEU A 636 -0.70 -41.06 33.54
CA LEU A 636 -0.48 -41.16 34.98
C LEU A 636 -0.81 -42.56 35.52
N ILE A 637 -1.93 -43.13 35.11
CA ILE A 637 -2.42 -44.40 35.66
C ILE A 637 -1.74 -45.60 35.00
N PHE A 638 -1.71 -45.66 33.66
CA PHE A 638 -1.24 -46.85 32.94
C PHE A 638 0.26 -46.88 32.66
N LEU A 639 0.96 -45.74 32.73
CA LEU A 639 2.42 -45.67 32.56
C LEU A 639 3.11 -45.39 33.89
N ASP A 640 2.87 -44.21 34.48
CA ASP A 640 3.60 -43.77 35.67
C ASP A 640 3.26 -44.61 36.91
N SER A 641 1.98 -44.96 37.08
CA SER A 641 1.48 -45.77 38.21
C SER A 641 1.26 -47.23 37.85
N ASN A 642 1.81 -47.68 36.71
CA ASN A 642 1.60 -49.03 36.19
C ASN A 642 1.93 -50.08 37.24
N SER A 643 3.10 -49.97 37.90
CA SER A 643 3.61 -50.95 38.85
C SER A 643 2.63 -51.25 39.99
N VAL A 644 1.86 -50.26 40.45
CA VAL A 644 0.92 -50.41 41.57
C VAL A 644 -0.52 -50.68 41.15
N PHE A 645 -0.98 -50.10 40.03
CA PHE A 645 -2.35 -50.30 39.55
C PHE A 645 -2.47 -51.57 38.71
N TYR A 646 -1.66 -51.70 37.66
CA TYR A 646 -1.76 -52.81 36.69
C TYR A 646 -0.65 -53.87 36.88
N GLY A 647 0.43 -53.56 37.59
CA GLY A 647 1.61 -54.40 37.76
C GLY A 647 1.68 -55.19 39.06
N SER A 648 0.82 -54.90 40.06
CA SER A 648 0.82 -55.61 41.35
C SER A 648 -0.56 -56.02 41.85
N LEU A 649 -1.61 -55.24 41.56
CA LEU A 649 -2.97 -55.49 42.05
C LEU A 649 -3.43 -56.90 41.68
N TYR A 650 -3.82 -57.70 42.68
CA TYR A 650 -4.30 -59.08 42.59
C TYR A 650 -3.38 -60.08 41.87
N ILE A 651 -2.08 -59.77 41.72
CA ILE A 651 -1.11 -60.75 41.22
C ILE A 651 -0.96 -61.88 42.25
N GLY A 652 -1.04 -63.12 41.79
CA GLY A 652 -1.00 -64.32 42.62
C GLY A 652 -2.37 -64.64 43.23
N ASP A 653 -2.81 -63.81 44.18
CA ASP A 653 -4.11 -63.93 44.85
C ASP A 653 -4.62 -62.58 45.39
N VAL A 654 -5.93 -62.48 45.63
CA VAL A 654 -6.57 -61.24 46.08
C VAL A 654 -6.20 -60.87 47.52
N VAL A 655 -6.02 -61.86 48.40
CA VAL A 655 -5.78 -61.64 49.84
C VAL A 655 -4.44 -60.94 50.07
N ASN A 656 -3.39 -61.36 49.37
CA ASN A 656 -2.02 -60.85 49.56
C ASN A 656 -1.71 -59.60 48.72
N SER A 657 -2.45 -59.35 47.64
CA SER A 657 -2.14 -58.29 46.66
C SER A 657 -3.29 -57.28 46.51
N ARG A 658 -3.77 -56.74 47.64
CA ARG A 658 -4.90 -55.78 47.74
C ARG A 658 -4.56 -54.39 47.18
N ILE A 659 -5.58 -53.54 46.97
CA ILE A 659 -5.45 -52.20 46.36
C ILE A 659 -4.68 -51.15 47.19
N ARG A 660 -4.49 -51.38 48.49
CA ARG A 660 -3.94 -50.35 49.42
C ARG A 660 -2.65 -49.65 48.93
N PRO A 661 -1.65 -50.32 48.34
CA PRO A 661 -0.46 -49.66 47.80
C PRO A 661 -0.79 -48.69 46.66
N ALA A 662 -1.69 -49.07 45.75
CA ALA A 662 -2.15 -48.21 44.66
C ALA A 662 -2.88 -46.97 45.19
N LEU A 663 -3.71 -47.12 46.23
CA LEU A 663 -4.42 -45.99 46.84
C LEU A 663 -3.47 -44.97 47.48
N ARG A 664 -2.37 -45.43 48.11
CA ARG A 664 -1.37 -44.54 48.70
C ARG A 664 -0.65 -43.71 47.65
N ILE A 665 -0.25 -44.33 46.54
CA ILE A 665 0.40 -43.63 45.42
C ILE A 665 -0.57 -42.67 44.74
N LEU A 666 -1.80 -43.12 44.48
CA LEU A 666 -2.83 -42.27 43.86
C LEU A 666 -3.08 -41.01 44.70
N LYS A 667 -3.21 -41.13 46.02
CA LYS A 667 -3.36 -39.96 46.91
C LYS A 667 -2.22 -38.94 46.71
N GLN A 668 -0.96 -39.40 46.67
CA GLN A 668 0.19 -38.51 46.45
C GLN A 668 0.15 -37.87 45.05
N ASN A 669 -0.26 -38.63 44.04
CA ASN A 669 -0.39 -38.12 42.66
C ASN A 669 -1.49 -37.05 42.55
N LEU A 670 -2.65 -37.25 43.21
CA LEU A 670 -3.73 -36.26 43.24
C LEU A 670 -3.29 -34.99 43.98
N THR A 671 -2.58 -35.10 45.10
CA THR A 671 -2.01 -33.94 45.80
C THR A 671 -1.04 -33.17 44.91
N LEU A 672 -0.14 -33.85 44.19
CA LEU A 672 0.79 -33.20 43.27
C LEU A 672 0.08 -32.58 42.06
N LEU A 673 -0.96 -33.23 41.53
CA LEU A 673 -1.80 -32.69 40.45
C LEU A 673 -2.41 -31.36 40.89
N CYS A 674 -3.08 -31.30 42.05
CA CYS A 674 -3.69 -30.07 42.55
C CYS A 674 -2.65 -28.98 42.88
N ALA A 675 -1.41 -29.36 43.21
CA ALA A 675 -0.33 -28.39 43.45
C ALA A 675 0.20 -27.73 42.15
N ILE A 676 0.11 -28.43 41.00
CA ILE A 676 0.63 -27.94 39.71
C ILE A 676 -0.50 -27.32 38.87
N VAL A 677 -1.65 -27.97 38.81
CA VAL A 677 -2.79 -27.60 37.97
C VAL A 677 -3.57 -26.46 38.62
N THR A 678 -3.89 -25.43 37.83
CA THR A 678 -4.69 -24.28 38.28
C THR A 678 -6.07 -24.69 38.77
N GLU A 679 -6.61 -24.01 39.79
CA GLU A 679 -7.90 -24.34 40.43
C GLU A 679 -9.05 -24.58 39.44
N ARG A 680 -9.14 -23.76 38.38
CA ARG A 680 -10.19 -23.88 37.35
C ARG A 680 -10.08 -25.13 36.48
N ALA A 681 -8.90 -25.74 36.42
CA ALA A 681 -8.60 -26.92 35.62
C ALA A 681 -8.64 -28.22 36.43
N GLN A 682 -8.57 -28.13 37.76
CA GLN A 682 -8.54 -29.28 38.66
C GLN A 682 -9.77 -30.20 38.55
N PRO A 683 -11.02 -29.71 38.50
CA PRO A 683 -12.20 -30.58 38.41
C PRO A 683 -12.15 -31.57 37.24
N LEU A 684 -11.81 -31.07 36.05
CA LEU A 684 -11.72 -31.89 34.84
C LEU A 684 -10.52 -32.85 34.89
N ALA A 685 -9.36 -32.37 35.33
CA ALA A 685 -8.17 -33.21 35.45
C ALA A 685 -8.39 -34.36 36.45
N LEU A 686 -8.99 -34.09 37.60
CA LEU A 686 -9.32 -35.12 38.61
C LEU A 686 -10.36 -36.10 38.08
N LYS A 687 -11.39 -35.62 37.36
CA LYS A 687 -12.41 -36.47 36.74
C LYS A 687 -11.80 -37.45 35.74
N GLU A 688 -10.86 -37.01 34.90
CA GLU A 688 -10.20 -37.90 33.94
C GLU A 688 -9.26 -38.91 34.64
N VAL A 689 -8.57 -38.51 35.73
CA VAL A 689 -7.78 -39.45 36.55
C VAL A 689 -8.66 -40.51 37.22
N MET A 690 -9.85 -40.11 37.69
CA MET A 690 -10.86 -41.03 38.24
C MET A 690 -11.28 -42.07 37.20
N LYS A 691 -11.67 -41.62 36.01
CA LYS A 691 -12.04 -42.52 34.89
C LYS A 691 -10.91 -43.48 34.53
N ALA A 692 -9.69 -42.97 34.37
CA ALA A 692 -8.53 -43.81 34.07
C ALA A 692 -8.25 -44.84 35.18
N SER A 693 -8.45 -44.47 36.45
CA SER A 693 -8.28 -45.38 37.59
C SER A 693 -9.33 -46.49 37.62
N PHE A 694 -10.59 -46.16 37.31
CA PHE A 694 -11.68 -47.13 37.21
C PHE A 694 -11.48 -48.08 36.03
N GLU A 695 -11.03 -47.56 34.89
CA GLU A 695 -10.69 -48.38 33.73
C GLU A 695 -9.49 -49.29 34.02
N ALA A 696 -8.46 -48.80 34.73
CA ALA A 696 -7.34 -49.64 35.15
C ALA A 696 -7.78 -50.77 36.08
N PHE A 697 -8.70 -50.49 37.00
CA PHE A 697 -9.30 -51.52 37.88
C PHE A 697 -10.06 -52.58 37.06
N LEU A 698 -10.89 -52.15 36.09
CA LEU A 698 -11.57 -53.06 35.16
C LEU A 698 -10.59 -53.90 34.32
N MET A 699 -9.52 -53.28 33.83
CA MET A 699 -8.49 -53.97 33.07
C MET A 699 -7.76 -55.01 33.91
N VAL A 700 -7.58 -54.78 35.21
CA VAL A 700 -7.04 -55.80 36.13
C VAL A 700 -7.99 -56.99 36.29
N LEU A 701 -9.30 -56.74 36.42
CA LEU A 701 -10.31 -57.79 36.60
C LEU A 701 -10.56 -58.62 35.34
N LEU A 702 -10.60 -57.97 34.17
CA LEU A 702 -11.07 -58.58 32.90
C LEU A 702 -9.95 -58.86 31.89
N ALA A 703 -8.79 -58.22 32.05
CA ALA A 703 -7.69 -58.21 31.09
C ALA A 703 -6.31 -58.25 31.78
N GLY A 704 -6.25 -58.79 33.00
CA GLY A 704 -5.06 -58.74 33.84
C GLY A 704 -3.97 -59.79 33.58
N GLY A 705 -4.07 -60.58 32.50
CA GLY A 705 -3.04 -61.54 32.10
C GLY A 705 -3.03 -62.83 32.91
N SER A 706 -1.98 -63.65 32.75
CA SER A 706 -1.94 -64.99 33.35
C SER A 706 -1.73 -65.03 34.87
N SER A 707 -1.24 -63.95 35.45
CA SER A 707 -0.85 -63.87 36.86
C SER A 707 -2.01 -63.66 37.84
N ARG A 708 -3.25 -63.50 37.35
CA ARG A 708 -4.42 -63.16 38.17
C ARG A 708 -5.53 -64.18 38.02
N ILE A 709 -6.10 -64.59 39.14
CA ILE A 709 -7.15 -65.61 39.20
C ILE A 709 -8.12 -65.21 40.31
N PHE A 710 -9.42 -65.36 40.08
CA PHE A 710 -10.47 -64.98 41.04
C PHE A 710 -11.39 -66.15 41.37
N SER A 711 -11.70 -66.33 42.65
CA SER A 711 -12.75 -67.22 43.16
C SER A 711 -14.00 -66.40 43.51
N ARG A 712 -15.12 -67.07 43.80
CA ARG A 712 -16.33 -66.38 44.27
C ARG A 712 -16.13 -65.76 45.67
N ALA A 713 -15.28 -66.36 46.49
CA ALA A 713 -14.99 -65.87 47.84
C ALA A 713 -14.24 -64.53 47.83
N ASP A 714 -13.53 -64.21 46.74
CA ASP A 714 -12.76 -62.96 46.62
C ASP A 714 -13.66 -61.74 46.35
N HIS A 715 -14.93 -61.93 45.96
CA HIS A 715 -15.85 -60.86 45.58
C HIS A 715 -15.96 -59.75 46.63
N GLN A 716 -16.17 -60.11 47.90
CA GLN A 716 -16.33 -59.12 48.98
C GLN A 716 -15.06 -58.27 49.17
N MET A 717 -13.87 -58.86 48.99
CA MET A 717 -12.60 -58.14 49.09
C MET A 717 -12.38 -57.20 47.91
N VAL A 718 -12.78 -57.62 46.70
CA VAL A 718 -12.71 -56.80 45.49
C VAL A 718 -13.68 -55.62 45.56
N GLU A 719 -14.90 -55.85 46.06
CA GLU A 719 -15.91 -54.83 46.32
C GLU A 719 -15.41 -53.78 47.32
N GLU A 720 -14.91 -54.23 48.48
CA GLU A 720 -14.32 -53.35 49.49
C GLU A 720 -13.16 -52.52 48.92
N ASP A 721 -12.29 -53.12 48.12
CA ASP A 721 -11.16 -52.43 47.48
C ASP A 721 -11.63 -51.36 46.49
N PHE A 722 -12.69 -51.63 45.73
CA PHE A 722 -13.27 -50.63 44.82
C PHE A 722 -13.98 -49.50 45.56
N ASP A 723 -14.71 -49.81 46.64
CA ASP A 723 -15.32 -48.79 47.51
C ASP A 723 -14.26 -47.85 48.11
N ASN A 724 -13.10 -48.39 48.49
CA ASN A 724 -11.97 -47.58 48.95
C ASN A 724 -11.38 -46.69 47.84
N LEU A 725 -11.39 -47.16 46.59
CA LEU A 725 -10.98 -46.36 45.43
C LEU A 725 -11.98 -45.22 45.16
N LYS A 726 -13.30 -45.50 45.15
CA LYS A 726 -14.34 -44.47 45.02
C LYS A 726 -14.23 -43.41 46.11
N ARG A 727 -14.13 -43.84 47.37
CA ARG A 727 -14.04 -42.94 48.53
C ARG A 727 -12.86 -41.98 48.42
N MET A 728 -11.75 -42.42 47.82
CA MET A 728 -10.60 -41.52 47.61
C MET A 728 -10.93 -40.32 46.74
N PHE A 729 -11.73 -40.48 45.68
CA PHE A 729 -12.14 -39.37 44.82
C PHE A 729 -13.22 -38.50 45.50
N CYS A 730 -14.06 -39.07 46.36
CA CYS A 730 -14.96 -38.28 47.20
C CYS A 730 -14.20 -37.42 48.23
N THR A 731 -13.16 -37.97 48.87
CA THR A 731 -12.38 -37.24 49.90
C THR A 731 -11.32 -36.31 49.31
N CYS A 732 -10.58 -36.73 48.28
CA CYS A 732 -9.53 -35.91 47.66
C CYS A 732 -10.09 -34.92 46.62
N GLY A 733 -11.30 -35.18 46.12
CA GLY A 733 -12.04 -34.29 45.22
C GLY A 733 -13.13 -33.50 45.92
N GLU A 734 -13.14 -33.40 47.25
CA GLU A 734 -14.13 -32.64 48.00
C GLU A 734 -14.18 -31.18 47.50
N GLY A 735 -15.35 -30.74 47.05
CA GLY A 735 -15.55 -29.43 46.42
C GLY A 735 -15.11 -29.30 44.95
N LEU A 736 -14.50 -30.34 44.37
CA LEU A 736 -14.00 -30.36 42.98
C LEU A 736 -14.71 -31.40 42.08
N ILE A 737 -15.16 -32.52 42.64
CA ILE A 737 -15.97 -33.54 41.97
C ILE A 737 -17.24 -33.76 42.79
N VAL A 738 -18.40 -33.72 42.11
CA VAL A 738 -19.70 -34.03 42.74
C VAL A 738 -19.80 -35.54 42.95
N GLU A 739 -20.24 -35.98 44.13
CA GLU A 739 -20.34 -37.40 44.49
C GLU A 739 -21.19 -38.21 43.49
N ASP A 740 -22.29 -37.65 43.01
CA ASP A 740 -23.12 -38.25 41.96
C ASP A 740 -22.33 -38.56 40.67
N ALA A 741 -21.38 -37.69 40.29
CA ALA A 741 -20.54 -37.92 39.12
C ALA A 741 -19.55 -39.08 39.34
N VAL A 742 -19.11 -39.32 40.58
CA VAL A 742 -18.29 -40.50 40.94
C VAL A 742 -19.14 -41.76 40.81
N ASN A 743 -20.37 -41.73 41.35
CA ASN A 743 -21.28 -42.88 41.31
C ASN A 743 -21.64 -43.27 39.88
N ILE A 744 -21.98 -42.31 39.02
CA ILE A 744 -22.31 -42.55 37.59
C ILE A 744 -21.15 -43.26 36.87
N GLU A 745 -19.91 -42.77 37.03
CA GLU A 745 -18.75 -43.38 36.37
C GLU A 745 -18.38 -44.74 36.99
N ALA A 746 -18.73 -44.97 38.25
CA ALA A 746 -18.48 -46.22 38.97
C ALA A 746 -19.45 -47.36 38.60
N GLU A 747 -20.67 -47.06 38.14
CA GLU A 747 -21.71 -48.04 37.80
C GLU A 747 -21.20 -49.19 36.91
N THR A 748 -20.33 -48.87 35.95
CA THR A 748 -19.75 -49.86 35.05
C THR A 748 -18.87 -50.86 35.79
N VAL A 749 -18.06 -50.38 36.74
CA VAL A 749 -17.16 -51.21 37.55
C VAL A 749 -17.97 -52.05 38.54
N GLU A 750 -18.95 -51.45 39.20
CA GLU A 750 -19.86 -52.14 40.13
C GLU A 750 -20.62 -53.26 39.43
N GLY A 751 -21.11 -53.01 38.21
CA GLY A 751 -21.74 -54.03 37.37
C GLY A 751 -20.84 -55.24 37.13
N VAL A 752 -19.54 -55.04 36.90
CA VAL A 752 -18.57 -56.14 36.73
C VAL A 752 -18.27 -56.85 38.06
N ILE A 753 -18.15 -56.10 39.16
CA ILE A 753 -17.96 -56.68 40.50
C ILE A 753 -19.15 -57.55 40.91
N LEU A 754 -20.38 -57.16 40.54
CA LEU A 754 -21.59 -57.96 40.76
C LEU A 754 -21.53 -59.30 40.02
N LEU A 755 -21.06 -59.32 38.76
CA LEU A 755 -20.81 -60.58 38.04
C LEU A 755 -19.77 -61.45 38.77
N MET A 756 -18.78 -60.85 39.44
CA MET A 756 -17.82 -61.61 40.23
C MET A 756 -18.44 -62.31 41.45
N GLY A 757 -19.56 -61.82 41.98
CA GLY A 757 -20.28 -62.42 43.11
C GLY A 757 -21.27 -63.54 42.74
N GLN A 758 -21.67 -63.63 41.48
CA GLN A 758 -22.59 -64.66 40.98
C GLN A 758 -21.98 -66.08 41.02
N SER A 759 -22.83 -67.10 41.04
CA SER A 759 -22.39 -68.49 40.88
C SER A 759 -21.93 -68.75 39.45
N THR A 760 -21.04 -69.73 39.29
CA THR A 760 -20.52 -70.10 37.97
C THR A 760 -21.62 -70.58 37.02
N GLU A 761 -22.63 -71.28 37.55
CA GLU A 761 -23.79 -71.75 36.81
C GLU A 761 -24.63 -70.59 36.26
N GLN A 762 -24.89 -69.57 37.10
CA GLN A 762 -25.62 -68.37 36.68
C GLN A 762 -24.85 -67.60 35.61
N LEU A 763 -23.53 -67.42 35.77
CA LEU A 763 -22.70 -66.73 34.78
C LEU A 763 -22.70 -67.44 33.42
N VAL A 764 -22.77 -68.77 33.40
CA VAL A 764 -22.86 -69.57 32.17
C VAL A 764 -24.24 -69.43 31.53
N GLU A 765 -25.31 -69.42 32.31
CA GLU A 765 -26.68 -69.20 31.83
C GLU A 765 -26.84 -67.79 31.26
N ASP A 766 -26.47 -66.75 32.03
CA ASP A 766 -26.51 -65.34 31.63
C ASP A 766 -25.67 -65.11 30.37
N PHE A 767 -24.46 -65.67 30.32
CA PHE A 767 -23.64 -65.62 29.11
C PHE A 767 -24.33 -66.27 27.91
N SER A 768 -24.99 -67.42 28.09
CA SER A 768 -25.65 -68.14 26.99
C SER A 768 -26.84 -67.35 26.45
N ILE A 769 -27.65 -66.73 27.31
CA ILE A 769 -28.78 -65.87 26.93
C ILE A 769 -28.25 -64.67 26.14
N VAL A 770 -27.34 -63.90 26.72
CA VAL A 770 -26.83 -62.66 26.15
C VAL A 770 -26.03 -62.90 24.86
N ALA A 771 -25.25 -63.99 24.78
CA ALA A 771 -24.48 -64.31 23.57
C ALA A 771 -25.39 -64.73 22.40
N CYS A 772 -26.52 -65.39 22.67
CA CYS A 772 -27.51 -65.75 21.64
C CYS A 772 -28.26 -64.51 21.15
N GLU A 773 -28.74 -63.67 22.08
CA GLU A 773 -29.40 -62.39 21.79
C GLU A 773 -28.49 -61.46 20.95
N ALA A 774 -27.23 -61.29 21.36
CA ALA A 774 -26.26 -60.45 20.65
C ALA A 774 -25.88 -60.97 19.26
N SER A 775 -26.10 -62.26 18.98
CA SER A 775 -25.81 -62.89 17.69
C SER A 775 -27.03 -63.01 16.78
N GLY A 776 -28.21 -62.56 17.22
CA GLY A 776 -29.48 -62.68 16.50
C GLY A 776 -30.00 -64.12 16.38
N ILE A 777 -29.47 -65.04 17.20
CA ILE A 777 -29.84 -66.46 17.21
C ILE A 777 -30.89 -66.66 18.31
N GLY A 778 -32.11 -67.08 17.95
CA GLY A 778 -33.16 -67.42 18.92
C GLY A 778 -32.75 -68.56 19.87
N MET A 779 -33.38 -68.63 21.04
CA MET A 779 -33.06 -69.51 22.17
C MET A 779 -32.60 -70.92 21.75
N VAL A 780 -31.34 -71.25 22.07
CA VAL A 780 -30.64 -72.42 21.53
C VAL A 780 -30.93 -73.68 22.35
N GLY A 781 -31.40 -74.75 21.69
CA GLY A 781 -31.55 -76.09 22.27
C GLY A 781 -30.21 -76.81 22.50
N ALA A 782 -30.21 -77.81 23.39
CA ALA A 782 -29.01 -78.54 23.82
C ALA A 782 -28.20 -79.13 22.64
N GLY A 783 -27.08 -78.51 22.28
CA GLY A 783 -26.09 -79.06 21.35
C GLY A 783 -25.46 -78.12 20.31
N GLN A 784 -25.96 -76.89 20.09
CA GLN A 784 -25.32 -75.96 19.16
C GLN A 784 -24.16 -75.17 19.81
N LYS A 785 -23.15 -74.82 19.01
CA LYS A 785 -21.95 -74.08 19.46
C LYS A 785 -22.31 -72.61 19.68
N LEU A 786 -22.12 -72.11 20.91
CA LEU A 786 -22.24 -70.69 21.20
C LEU A 786 -21.17 -69.89 20.41
N PRO A 787 -21.53 -68.74 19.81
CA PRO A 787 -20.59 -67.91 19.07
C PRO A 787 -19.60 -67.20 20.01
N MET A 788 -18.40 -66.92 19.52
CA MET A 788 -17.41 -66.13 20.25
C MET A 788 -17.78 -64.65 20.17
N PRO A 789 -18.08 -63.96 21.30
CA PRO A 789 -18.43 -62.55 21.26
C PRO A 789 -17.28 -61.68 20.76
N PRO A 790 -17.57 -60.62 19.99
CA PRO A 790 -16.57 -59.66 19.55
C PRO A 790 -15.93 -58.97 20.76
N THR A 791 -14.63 -58.64 20.67
CA THR A 791 -13.95 -57.87 21.73
C THR A 791 -14.19 -56.39 21.47
N THR A 792 -15.21 -55.83 22.12
CA THR A 792 -15.67 -54.45 21.93
C THR A 792 -14.81 -53.41 22.67
N GLY A 793 -14.02 -53.86 23.65
CA GLY A 793 -13.22 -52.97 24.51
C GLY A 793 -14.06 -52.06 25.41
N ARG A 794 -15.39 -52.24 25.45
CA ARG A 794 -16.32 -51.54 26.32
C ARG A 794 -16.88 -52.53 27.32
N TRP A 795 -16.61 -52.29 28.60
CA TRP A 795 -17.04 -53.17 29.67
C TRP A 795 -18.47 -52.84 30.09
N ASN A 796 -19.32 -53.85 30.25
CA ASN A 796 -20.67 -53.72 30.78
C ASN A 796 -21.13 -55.08 31.33
N ARG A 797 -21.91 -55.10 32.40
CA ARG A 797 -22.49 -56.33 32.96
C ARG A 797 -23.34 -57.12 31.95
N SER A 798 -23.96 -56.42 30.99
CA SER A 798 -24.79 -57.02 29.94
C SER A 798 -24.02 -57.30 28.65
N ASP A 799 -22.69 -57.08 28.62
CA ASP A 799 -21.86 -57.38 27.46
C ASP A 799 -21.35 -58.83 27.53
N PRO A 800 -21.59 -59.67 26.49
CA PRO A 800 -21.18 -61.07 26.52
C PRO A 800 -19.66 -61.24 26.58
N ASN A 801 -18.86 -60.31 26.02
CA ASN A 801 -17.40 -60.38 26.12
C ASN A 801 -16.92 -60.17 27.57
N THR A 802 -17.58 -59.28 28.31
CA THR A 802 -17.33 -59.00 29.73
C THR A 802 -17.62 -60.23 30.59
N ILE A 803 -18.80 -60.85 30.46
CA ILE A 803 -19.15 -62.07 31.22
C ILE A 803 -18.19 -63.21 30.90
N LEU A 804 -17.86 -63.39 29.62
CA LEU A 804 -16.88 -64.39 29.18
C LEU A 804 -15.50 -64.17 29.81
N ARG A 805 -15.04 -62.92 29.90
CA ARG A 805 -13.77 -62.59 30.57
C ARG A 805 -13.84 -62.91 32.05
N VAL A 806 -14.93 -62.58 32.76
CA VAL A 806 -15.12 -63.00 34.16
C VAL A 806 -15.00 -64.52 34.30
N LEU A 807 -15.64 -65.30 33.42
CA LEU A 807 -15.51 -66.77 33.39
C LEU A 807 -14.07 -67.24 33.12
N CYS A 808 -13.32 -66.55 32.24
CA CYS A 808 -11.92 -66.89 31.92
C CYS A 808 -10.98 -66.76 33.12
N TYR A 809 -11.22 -65.79 34.00
CA TYR A 809 -10.42 -65.58 35.22
C TYR A 809 -10.99 -66.32 36.45
N ARG A 810 -12.15 -66.98 36.34
CA ARG A 810 -12.78 -67.73 37.43
C ARG A 810 -12.04 -69.05 37.72
N ASP A 811 -11.54 -69.23 38.95
CA ASP A 811 -11.01 -70.54 39.42
C ASP A 811 -12.12 -71.47 39.88
N ASP A 812 -12.92 -71.94 38.92
CA ASP A 812 -13.99 -72.89 39.18
C ASP A 812 -13.93 -74.05 38.17
N ARG A 813 -14.24 -75.26 38.62
CA ARG A 813 -14.25 -76.46 37.77
C ARG A 813 -15.33 -76.36 36.68
N ALA A 814 -16.50 -75.80 37.00
CA ALA A 814 -17.60 -75.61 36.06
C ALA A 814 -17.23 -74.59 34.97
N ALA A 815 -16.61 -73.46 35.34
CA ALA A 815 -16.16 -72.43 34.39
C ALA A 815 -15.11 -73.01 33.43
N ASN A 816 -14.14 -73.75 33.99
CA ASN A 816 -13.08 -74.38 33.20
C ASN A 816 -13.62 -75.44 32.22
N HIS A 817 -14.59 -76.25 32.67
CA HIS A 817 -15.25 -77.24 31.82
C HIS A 817 -16.04 -76.57 30.70
N PHE A 818 -16.83 -75.55 31.02
CA PHE A 818 -17.59 -74.76 30.06
C PHE A 818 -16.69 -74.14 28.98
N LEU A 819 -15.66 -73.38 29.37
CA LEU A 819 -14.74 -72.72 28.44
C LEU A 819 -13.98 -73.72 27.55
N LYS A 820 -13.62 -74.89 28.09
CA LYS A 820 -12.98 -75.96 27.31
C LYS A 820 -13.95 -76.58 26.30
N ARG A 821 -15.19 -76.87 26.70
CA ARG A 821 -16.19 -77.55 25.87
C ARG A 821 -16.73 -76.64 24.78
N THR A 822 -17.04 -75.39 25.12
CA THR A 822 -17.72 -74.44 24.24
C THR A 822 -16.76 -73.75 23.28
N PHE A 823 -15.61 -73.27 23.77
CA PHE A 823 -14.69 -72.41 23.00
C PHE A 823 -13.29 -73.00 22.78
N GLN A 824 -13.00 -74.18 23.34
CA GLN A 824 -11.70 -74.85 23.23
C GLN A 824 -10.51 -73.97 23.69
N LEU A 825 -10.74 -73.06 24.63
CA LEU A 825 -9.70 -72.13 25.10
C LEU A 825 -8.51 -72.87 25.72
N ALA A 826 -7.31 -72.35 25.44
CA ALA A 826 -6.07 -72.88 25.97
C ALA A 826 -6.03 -72.80 27.50
N LYS A 827 -5.48 -73.84 28.14
CA LYS A 827 -5.21 -73.82 29.58
C LYS A 827 -4.05 -72.87 29.84
N ARG A 828 -4.23 -71.95 30.77
CA ARG A 828 -3.17 -71.02 31.18
C ARG A 828 -1.97 -71.78 31.75
N ARG A 829 -0.77 -71.55 31.23
CA ARG A 829 0.48 -72.00 31.86
C ARG A 829 0.84 -70.97 32.92
N GLY A 830 0.89 -71.40 34.18
CA GLY A 830 1.30 -70.59 35.34
C GLY A 830 2.75 -70.88 35.68
#